data_AF-A0ABD3RW76-F1
#
_entry.id   AF-A0ABD3RW76-F1
#
_cell.length_a   1.000
_cell.length_b   1.000
_cell.length_c   1.000
_cell.angle_alpha   90.00
_cell.angle_beta   90.00
_cell.angle_gamma   90.00
#
_symmetry.space_group_name_H-M   'P 1'
#
loop_
_entity.id
_entity.type
_entity.pdbx_description
1 polymer ?
#
loop_
_entity_poly.entity_id
_entity_poly.type
_entity_poly.pdbx_seq_one_letter_code
_entity_poly.pdbx_strand_id
1 'polypeptide(L)'
;MELYRHALLRRSVYDAKMNVWYPGTWKCHRSRSYFHDGISSSSLDDDGRGGYGEDVVYVHSVRIPTAISSRIHRYGGAARRCEVDDDPTYDGHRALSVAVVLELDTSYHRVREDVDVDVHATMDPPPPCIVVPTTSIVPSTISWEWRGGIEDEWIAIDAYSCLSSSDVENSHRGRKVDQRRVETHRPYDEVDVDDMDNDVDAKVETWNFPHEIDPCRISTVRPSRRLPTMGDDDVTFVEDEDDDRRADPFRMKNHERRLVAVYDFGREMLGKVRASISASDAPASSTMTSRRRPPSLAIRVGETHAEALNDDTNHFEQCIDVTYSLEAPDEGFRDYGGRGGEDRIDSDDDDVVNAVDDSERCPRHVWISSHILAFRYVRVIVDSRDGDDAPPSSNDVTVACLAHMPLLRVRGTFTCGDCGDGTDTSAKEERQSLDSRIWQVASYTLQLCTHQNFVVDGIKRDRLPWAGDLATSIAANAYSFCDEESIRCTLTVLGRCGLDNIVDVMRCDRNKVDESGAFDSVLTATKPDPHVNGMIDYSLWFIVSHWSYQKYFDDHPFLRREWNVIESRLRFLLKWCSDGETGWLIVNEDDRIFIDWIAENNAEKSTPLQILWWHALDCGISLAQKVCLMNEKAGEARNTRGIVSLLIDMQSRLERSYLRMDDIQFGRHAHVLGVVSGLFKRLDDRASVGDWSNPDSSDDRWHIVRRVRNLYDEARNALMDGTLPNITTPYFKYIEILALNALGDRPSALKVLRSYWGGMLDVNASTFFESFSEEETSVDIARFYDRPFGRSLCHAWASGPCALYPEILLGLRPLCDGWREWLCDPLNCVETVSTSIKTKYGFIHCHLDADYLRVSVPNGTSMILMGVRHTGGNHCFSRTSLISSQDTHEWAKKYRGWTHYPTHVIKSNPIIPGYEGIIMTDVPTIYQLPGDDLFYMSFVGFDGVKYQSFLAESIDLLNWTNMRLAMGCGEQGTFDFGGVVLGAYLYENYQIDSKRVLKKLNGKFYSLFGSYSKRGSYEPDPGYQGLASSRDGLLWEREKQTSILSIYGPGIVKDWEKDSIYQPWLVEHEGLYYNFYNAKEMPQWIEQIGLATSNDLHNWLRHEDNPVLRVNNVSDSITNGGFDTQFKSDAKVFWDEVVGHWVMFYFGVGKGGAHIMVAFSKDLLHWMSHSNPIYTAGANPSGLDKQHAHKISLIWNHLSETWFMFYCAVGDAGRGIGLIIQDSKS
;
A
#
# COMPACT_ATOMS: atom_id res chain seq x y z
N MET A 1 27.67 4.07 -14.56
CA MET A 1 26.42 4.85 -14.46
C MET A 1 26.10 5.66 -15.72
N GLU A 2 26.66 6.86 -15.96
CA GLU A 2 26.28 7.73 -17.10
C GLU A 2 26.32 7.05 -18.48
N LEU A 3 27.34 6.22 -18.73
CA LEU A 3 27.48 5.37 -19.93
C LEU A 3 26.20 4.56 -20.23
N TYR A 4 25.57 4.00 -19.19
CA TYR A 4 24.37 3.18 -19.27
C TYR A 4 23.13 4.02 -19.64
N ARG A 5 23.05 5.25 -19.11
CA ARG A 5 21.98 6.23 -19.43
C ARG A 5 21.98 6.58 -20.92
N HIS A 6 23.14 6.81 -21.53
CA HIS A 6 23.25 7.06 -22.97
C HIS A 6 22.88 5.83 -23.82
N ALA A 7 23.21 4.61 -23.39
CA ALA A 7 22.83 3.38 -24.08
C ALA A 7 21.30 3.14 -24.07
N LEU A 8 20.66 3.30 -22.91
CA LEU A 8 19.20 3.17 -22.78
C LEU A 8 18.44 4.23 -23.59
N LEU A 9 18.86 5.49 -23.53
CA LEU A 9 18.24 6.58 -24.30
C LEU A 9 18.36 6.37 -25.81
N ARG A 10 19.50 5.85 -26.31
CA ARG A 10 19.65 5.47 -27.74
C ARG A 10 18.69 4.35 -28.15
N ARG A 11 18.46 3.34 -27.31
CA ARG A 11 17.44 2.29 -27.59
C ARG A 11 16.03 2.87 -27.60
N SER A 12 15.67 3.65 -26.59
CA SER A 12 14.33 4.25 -26.45
C SER A 12 13.91 5.09 -27.66
N VAL A 13 14.84 5.87 -28.24
CA VAL A 13 14.58 6.74 -29.41
C VAL A 13 14.50 5.95 -30.74
N TYR A 14 14.97 4.70 -30.78
CA TYR A 14 14.79 3.83 -31.95
C TYR A 14 13.45 3.08 -31.95
N ASP A 15 13.02 2.59 -30.79
CA ASP A 15 11.75 1.85 -30.66
C ASP A 15 10.52 2.78 -30.62
N ALA A 16 10.64 3.96 -29.99
CA ALA A 16 9.60 4.99 -30.01
C ALA A 16 9.89 6.04 -31.09
N LYS A 17 8.96 6.20 -32.06
CA LYS A 17 9.01 7.25 -33.11
C LYS A 17 8.72 8.67 -32.56
N MET A 18 9.37 9.06 -31.47
CA MET A 18 9.24 10.38 -30.85
C MET A 18 10.31 11.36 -31.36
N ASN A 19 9.87 12.45 -31.98
CA ASN A 19 10.74 13.55 -32.38
C ASN A 19 11.10 14.41 -31.16
N VAL A 20 12.15 14.03 -30.43
CA VAL A 20 12.71 14.86 -29.35
C VAL A 20 13.45 16.05 -29.95
N TRP A 21 12.91 17.26 -29.77
CA TRP A 21 13.56 18.51 -30.19
C TRP A 21 14.61 18.95 -29.17
N TYR A 22 15.85 19.12 -29.63
CA TYR A 22 16.94 19.73 -28.85
C TYR A 22 17.19 21.17 -29.33
N PRO A 23 17.19 22.18 -28.44
CA PRO A 23 17.58 23.54 -28.79
C PRO A 23 19.13 23.67 -28.83
N GLY A 24 19.76 23.23 -29.91
CA GLY A 24 21.21 23.32 -30.09
C GLY A 24 21.64 23.22 -31.56
N THR A 25 22.13 24.32 -32.14
CA THR A 25 22.49 24.39 -33.56
C THR A 25 23.86 23.75 -33.84
N TRP A 26 23.87 22.60 -34.53
CA TRP A 26 25.09 22.01 -35.08
C TRP A 26 25.18 22.16 -36.61
N LYS A 27 26.37 22.51 -37.11
CA LYS A 27 26.63 22.72 -38.55
C LYS A 27 26.95 21.40 -39.25
N CYS A 28 26.47 21.26 -40.48
CA CYS A 28 26.65 20.05 -41.29
C CYS A 28 28.10 19.89 -41.80
N HIS A 29 28.71 18.74 -41.53
CA HIS A 29 29.85 18.21 -42.28
C HIS A 29 29.45 16.94 -43.05
N ARG A 30 30.07 16.70 -44.22
CA ARG A 30 29.75 15.59 -45.15
C ARG A 30 30.99 14.73 -45.44
N SER A 31 30.89 13.43 -45.19
CA SER A 31 31.70 12.37 -45.81
C SER A 31 30.93 11.06 -45.69
N ARG A 32 30.36 10.52 -46.78
CA ARG A 32 30.99 9.71 -47.84
C ARG A 32 31.31 8.27 -47.40
N SER A 33 30.47 7.36 -47.87
CA SER A 33 30.55 5.90 -47.74
C SER A 33 31.61 5.25 -48.63
N TYR A 34 32.20 4.16 -48.16
CA TYR A 34 32.82 3.12 -48.99
C TYR A 34 32.48 1.73 -48.44
N PHE A 35 32.00 0.84 -49.32
CA PHE A 35 31.96 -0.61 -49.11
C PHE A 35 33.18 -1.25 -49.77
N HIS A 36 33.69 -2.36 -49.22
CA HIS A 36 34.49 -3.32 -49.98
C HIS A 36 34.44 -4.72 -49.35
N ASP A 37 34.01 -5.71 -50.15
CA ASP A 37 34.07 -7.14 -49.80
C ASP A 37 35.49 -7.70 -49.96
N GLY A 38 35.83 -8.75 -49.19
CA GLY A 38 37.08 -9.51 -49.36
C GLY A 38 37.14 -10.78 -48.52
N ILE A 39 36.81 -11.93 -49.12
CA ILE A 39 36.95 -13.27 -48.49
C ILE A 39 38.25 -13.94 -48.99
N SER A 40 39.03 -14.53 -48.08
CA SER A 40 40.05 -15.55 -48.42
C SER A 40 40.24 -16.54 -47.28
N SER A 41 40.62 -17.78 -47.58
CA SER A 41 40.59 -18.91 -46.62
C SER A 41 41.77 -19.88 -46.77
N SER A 42 42.55 -20.07 -45.70
CA SER A 42 43.59 -21.12 -45.55
C SER A 42 44.28 -21.01 -44.17
N SER A 43 44.82 -22.05 -43.52
CA SER A 43 44.59 -23.51 -43.58
C SER A 43 45.48 -24.24 -42.55
N LEU A 44 44.90 -25.18 -41.79
CA LEU A 44 45.51 -26.45 -41.31
C LEU A 44 46.69 -26.49 -40.29
N ASP A 45 46.76 -27.68 -39.66
CA ASP A 45 47.87 -28.43 -39.04
C ASP A 45 48.46 -28.13 -37.64
N ASP A 46 47.86 -28.80 -36.64
CA ASP A 46 48.41 -29.95 -35.87
C ASP A 46 49.39 -29.77 -34.67
N ASP A 47 49.59 -30.89 -33.95
CA ASP A 47 50.30 -31.18 -32.68
C ASP A 47 49.68 -30.63 -31.36
N GLY A 48 49.58 -31.39 -30.25
CA GLY A 48 49.82 -32.85 -30.13
C GLY A 48 49.89 -33.43 -28.69
N ARG A 49 49.05 -34.45 -28.43
CA ARG A 49 49.24 -35.62 -27.50
C ARG A 49 49.08 -35.48 -25.96
N GLY A 50 48.24 -36.39 -25.41
CA GLY A 50 48.52 -37.15 -24.18
C GLY A 50 47.61 -36.89 -22.95
N GLY A 51 46.99 -37.89 -22.28
CA GLY A 51 46.78 -39.30 -22.67
C GLY A 51 46.50 -40.26 -21.50
N TYR A 52 45.49 -41.13 -21.65
CA TYR A 52 45.12 -42.31 -20.81
C TYR A 52 44.60 -42.04 -19.37
N GLY A 53 43.72 -42.85 -18.78
CA GLY A 53 42.95 -44.00 -19.28
C GLY A 53 41.63 -44.13 -18.51
N GLU A 54 40.50 -44.45 -19.15
CA GLU A 54 39.97 -45.82 -19.37
C GLU A 54 39.37 -46.49 -18.11
N ASP A 55 38.05 -46.64 -18.10
CA ASP A 55 37.45 -47.99 -18.05
C ASP A 55 36.10 -48.00 -18.82
N VAL A 56 35.56 -49.19 -19.13
CA VAL A 56 34.70 -49.43 -20.31
C VAL A 56 33.45 -50.27 -19.99
N VAL A 57 32.33 -50.08 -20.73
CA VAL A 57 31.46 -51.15 -21.32
C VAL A 57 30.25 -50.59 -22.12
N TYR A 58 30.38 -50.71 -23.45
CA TYR A 58 29.47 -51.31 -24.45
C TYR A 58 28.00 -51.68 -24.08
N VAL A 59 26.99 -51.68 -24.97
CA VAL A 59 26.79 -51.03 -26.29
C VAL A 59 25.34 -51.27 -26.78
N HIS A 60 24.76 -50.38 -27.61
CA HIS A 60 24.15 -50.76 -28.91
C HIS A 60 23.77 -49.53 -29.76
N SER A 61 23.31 -49.75 -30.99
CA SER A 61 23.82 -48.99 -32.14
C SER A 61 22.79 -48.61 -33.24
N VAL A 62 22.82 -47.33 -33.60
CA VAL A 62 22.75 -46.79 -34.98
C VAL A 62 21.51 -47.08 -35.84
N ARG A 63 20.80 -46.02 -36.24
CA ARG A 63 20.63 -45.66 -37.68
C ARG A 63 20.06 -44.24 -37.89
N ILE A 64 20.85 -43.39 -38.54
CA ILE A 64 20.39 -42.21 -39.31
C ILE A 64 20.98 -42.35 -40.73
N PRO A 65 20.17 -42.26 -41.81
CA PRO A 65 20.68 -42.20 -43.17
C PRO A 65 20.58 -40.78 -43.76
N THR A 66 21.72 -40.13 -43.99
CA THR A 66 21.83 -38.93 -44.84
C THR A 66 21.88 -39.30 -46.31
N ALA A 67 21.08 -38.65 -47.17
CA ALA A 67 21.32 -38.63 -48.62
C ALA A 67 20.78 -37.36 -49.30
N ILE A 68 21.70 -36.62 -49.90
CA ILE A 68 21.49 -35.44 -50.75
C ILE A 68 20.75 -35.79 -52.05
N SER A 69 19.92 -34.87 -52.57
CA SER A 69 19.72 -34.74 -54.02
C SER A 69 19.43 -33.28 -54.40
N SER A 70 19.95 -32.85 -55.54
CA SER A 70 19.98 -31.46 -55.98
C SER A 70 19.04 -31.18 -57.16
N ARG A 71 18.69 -29.90 -57.38
CA ARG A 71 18.83 -29.28 -58.72
C ARG A 71 18.79 -27.75 -58.68
N ILE A 72 19.55 -27.15 -59.60
CA ILE A 72 19.67 -25.71 -59.86
C ILE A 72 19.12 -25.44 -61.27
N HIS A 73 18.50 -24.28 -61.49
CA HIS A 73 18.41 -23.68 -62.83
C HIS A 73 18.76 -22.18 -62.79
N ARG A 74 19.13 -21.62 -63.95
CA ARG A 74 19.90 -20.37 -64.09
C ARG A 74 19.12 -19.19 -64.67
N TYR A 75 19.65 -17.98 -64.43
CA TYR A 75 19.51 -16.77 -65.26
C TYR A 75 19.73 -17.01 -66.77
N GLY A 76 19.21 -16.13 -67.65
CA GLY A 76 19.47 -16.28 -69.10
C GLY A 76 19.13 -15.18 -70.14
N GLY A 77 18.75 -13.94 -69.80
CA GLY A 77 18.94 -12.74 -70.65
C GLY A 77 18.11 -12.50 -71.95
N ALA A 78 17.61 -11.26 -72.10
CA ALA A 78 17.30 -10.54 -73.36
C ALA A 78 17.25 -9.02 -73.05
N ALA A 79 17.32 -8.10 -74.04
CA ALA A 79 17.54 -6.66 -73.76
C ALA A 79 17.07 -5.65 -74.84
N ARG A 80 16.97 -4.38 -74.39
CA ARG A 80 17.00 -3.06 -75.11
C ARG A 80 15.68 -2.35 -75.50
N ARG A 81 15.62 -1.09 -75.04
CA ARG A 81 15.16 0.17 -75.69
C ARG A 81 13.71 0.34 -76.19
N CYS A 82 13.06 1.39 -75.68
CA CYS A 82 12.89 2.67 -76.39
C CYS A 82 12.96 3.85 -75.38
N GLU A 83 12.96 5.09 -75.89
CA GLU A 83 13.19 6.37 -75.17
C GLU A 83 12.02 7.36 -75.45
N VAL A 84 12.11 8.62 -74.96
CA VAL A 84 11.20 9.78 -75.20
C VAL A 84 9.88 9.71 -74.40
N ASP A 85 9.68 10.42 -73.28
CA ASP A 85 9.69 11.89 -72.98
C ASP A 85 8.32 12.56 -73.21
N ASP A 86 7.78 13.22 -72.16
CA ASP A 86 7.15 14.55 -72.22
C ASP A 86 6.85 15.05 -70.79
N ASP A 87 7.45 16.20 -70.43
CA ASP A 87 7.25 17.03 -69.23
C ASP A 87 7.25 18.49 -69.73
N PRO A 88 6.39 19.41 -69.23
CA PRO A 88 6.90 20.33 -68.18
C PRO A 88 5.85 21.01 -67.25
N THR A 89 6.40 21.82 -66.32
CA THR A 89 5.81 22.94 -65.52
C THR A 89 5.15 22.57 -64.18
N TYR A 90 5.81 22.84 -63.04
CA TYR A 90 5.84 24.10 -62.24
C TYR A 90 4.56 24.34 -61.40
N ASP A 91 4.56 24.84 -60.16
CA ASP A 91 5.60 25.18 -59.16
C ASP A 91 4.89 25.46 -57.79
N GLY A 92 5.62 25.63 -56.68
CA GLY A 92 5.13 26.37 -55.50
C GLY A 92 5.23 25.68 -54.12
N HIS A 93 5.92 26.34 -53.17
CA HIS A 93 5.96 25.96 -51.75
C HIS A 93 4.76 26.49 -50.94
N ARG A 94 4.29 25.69 -49.95
CA ARG A 94 3.91 26.04 -48.54
C ARG A 94 3.14 24.83 -47.94
N ALA A 95 3.34 24.34 -46.72
CA ALA A 95 3.65 24.89 -45.38
C ALA A 95 2.40 25.27 -44.55
N LEU A 96 2.29 24.67 -43.35
CA LEU A 96 1.26 24.86 -42.30
C LEU A 96 -0.18 24.44 -42.71
N SER A 97 -1.13 24.08 -41.83
CA SER A 97 -1.17 23.48 -40.47
C SER A 97 -2.66 23.39 -40.03
N VAL A 98 -2.94 23.05 -38.76
CA VAL A 98 -4.24 23.17 -38.05
C VAL A 98 -5.20 21.97 -38.15
N ALA A 99 -5.81 21.72 -36.99
CA ALA A 99 -6.66 20.62 -36.54
C ALA A 99 -7.95 20.32 -37.32
N VAL A 100 -8.48 19.13 -37.03
CA VAL A 100 -9.93 18.84 -36.99
C VAL A 100 -10.25 18.20 -35.64
N VAL A 101 -11.30 18.68 -34.98
CA VAL A 101 -11.92 18.07 -33.78
C VAL A 101 -12.80 16.90 -34.22
N LEU A 102 -12.84 15.81 -33.45
CA LEU A 102 -13.94 14.84 -33.54
C LEU A 102 -14.48 14.50 -32.15
N GLU A 103 -15.79 14.45 -32.07
CA GLU A 103 -16.59 14.18 -30.88
C GLU A 103 -16.83 12.67 -30.68
N LEU A 104 -17.49 12.34 -29.57
CA LEU A 104 -18.07 11.03 -29.33
C LEU A 104 -19.24 10.76 -30.31
N ASP A 105 -19.35 9.53 -30.80
CA ASP A 105 -20.59 8.75 -30.56
C ASP A 105 -20.30 7.23 -30.67
N THR A 106 -21.35 6.43 -30.61
CA THR A 106 -21.39 5.04 -30.16
C THR A 106 -22.08 4.12 -31.17
N SER A 107 -22.05 2.82 -30.88
CA SER A 107 -22.77 1.73 -31.56
C SER A 107 -22.26 1.32 -32.96
N TYR A 108 -22.06 0.01 -33.15
CA TYR A 108 -22.93 -0.80 -34.02
C TYR A 108 -22.73 -2.31 -33.75
N HIS A 109 -23.68 -3.14 -34.19
CA HIS A 109 -23.67 -4.60 -33.93
C HIS A 109 -22.96 -5.44 -35.02
N ARG A 110 -22.65 -6.69 -34.62
CA ARG A 110 -22.03 -7.79 -35.37
C ARG A 110 -22.49 -7.94 -36.83
N VAL A 111 -21.55 -8.43 -37.66
CA VAL A 111 -21.84 -9.47 -38.68
C VAL A 111 -20.92 -10.67 -38.39
N ARG A 112 -21.39 -11.88 -38.70
CA ARG A 112 -20.63 -13.14 -38.78
C ARG A 112 -20.78 -13.69 -40.19
N GLU A 113 -19.75 -14.39 -40.67
CA GLU A 113 -19.91 -15.45 -41.67
C GLU A 113 -19.32 -16.73 -41.07
N ASP A 114 -19.90 -17.88 -41.41
CA ASP A 114 -19.60 -19.20 -40.85
C ASP A 114 -18.79 -20.06 -41.84
N VAL A 115 -18.42 -21.29 -41.43
CA VAL A 115 -18.60 -22.56 -42.19
C VAL A 115 -17.97 -23.72 -41.39
N ASP A 116 -18.83 -24.67 -41.00
CA ASP A 116 -18.70 -26.15 -40.86
C ASP A 116 -17.44 -26.78 -40.18
N VAL A 117 -17.52 -27.92 -39.49
CA VAL A 117 -18.24 -29.17 -39.80
C VAL A 117 -18.75 -29.90 -38.51
N ASP A 118 -20.05 -30.20 -38.48
CA ASP A 118 -20.74 -31.52 -38.30
C ASP A 118 -20.11 -32.59 -37.32
N VAL A 119 -20.84 -33.45 -36.57
CA VAL A 119 -21.85 -34.44 -37.00
C VAL A 119 -22.71 -35.00 -35.81
N HIS A 120 -24.03 -35.20 -36.06
CA HIS A 120 -25.05 -36.05 -35.32
C HIS A 120 -25.53 -35.67 -33.89
N ALA A 121 -26.74 -36.04 -33.40
CA ALA A 121 -28.09 -36.31 -33.96
C ALA A 121 -29.07 -36.70 -32.80
N THR A 122 -30.16 -36.00 -32.48
CA THR A 122 -31.59 -36.21 -32.88
C THR A 122 -32.47 -35.31 -31.95
N MET A 123 -33.42 -34.46 -32.38
CA MET A 123 -34.74 -34.66 -33.04
C MET A 123 -35.78 -35.46 -32.21
N ASP A 124 -37.06 -35.08 -32.06
CA ASP A 124 -37.87 -33.83 -32.26
C ASP A 124 -39.34 -34.13 -31.77
N PRO A 125 -40.43 -33.31 -31.90
CA PRO A 125 -40.61 -31.92 -32.41
C PRO A 125 -41.40 -30.97 -31.47
N PRO A 126 -41.64 -29.69 -31.87
CA PRO A 126 -43.03 -29.20 -31.95
C PRO A 126 -43.34 -28.19 -33.10
N PRO A 127 -44.54 -28.25 -33.72
CA PRO A 127 -45.11 -27.18 -34.55
C PRO A 127 -46.56 -26.77 -34.14
N PRO A 128 -47.22 -25.75 -34.74
CA PRO A 128 -46.78 -24.83 -35.80
C PRO A 128 -46.93 -23.31 -35.49
N CYS A 129 -46.40 -22.45 -36.37
CA CYS A 129 -46.65 -21.00 -36.41
C CYS A 129 -47.47 -20.59 -37.65
N ILE A 130 -48.30 -19.53 -37.55
CA ILE A 130 -49.05 -18.89 -38.66
C ILE A 130 -49.21 -17.38 -38.37
N VAL A 131 -49.15 -16.41 -39.30
CA VAL A 131 -48.10 -16.05 -40.29
C VAL A 131 -48.51 -14.73 -41.03
N VAL A 132 -47.66 -13.67 -40.94
CA VAL A 132 -47.51 -12.55 -41.94
C VAL A 132 -48.73 -11.57 -42.09
N PRO A 133 -48.62 -10.32 -42.62
CA PRO A 133 -47.47 -9.54 -43.13
C PRO A 133 -47.18 -8.19 -42.43
N THR A 134 -46.04 -7.59 -42.78
CA THR A 134 -45.71 -6.16 -42.64
C THR A 134 -46.01 -5.35 -43.92
N THR A 135 -46.32 -4.06 -43.82
CA THR A 135 -45.99 -3.05 -44.87
C THR A 135 -46.03 -1.63 -44.29
N SER A 136 -45.28 -0.69 -44.90
CA SER A 136 -44.99 0.64 -44.34
C SER A 136 -45.29 1.76 -45.35
N ILE A 137 -45.87 2.88 -44.87
CA ILE A 137 -45.94 4.17 -45.60
C ILE A 137 -45.76 5.34 -44.62
N VAL A 138 -44.96 6.31 -45.05
CA VAL A 138 -44.76 7.70 -44.57
C VAL A 138 -44.86 8.57 -45.85
N PRO A 139 -45.13 9.90 -45.85
CA PRO A 139 -45.24 10.83 -44.72
C PRO A 139 -46.42 11.85 -44.81
N SER A 140 -46.52 12.77 -43.84
CA SER A 140 -46.60 14.23 -44.11
C SER A 140 -46.67 15.08 -42.84
N THR A 141 -46.48 16.39 -43.03
CA THR A 141 -46.17 17.45 -42.06
C THR A 141 -47.37 18.09 -41.33
N ILE A 142 -47.09 18.61 -40.12
CA ILE A 142 -47.77 19.74 -39.44
C ILE A 142 -49.24 19.53 -39.02
N SER A 143 -49.47 19.38 -37.72
CA SER A 143 -50.25 20.37 -36.94
C SER A 143 -50.17 20.10 -35.43
N TRP A 144 -50.11 21.18 -34.66
CA TRP A 144 -50.76 21.30 -33.35
C TRP A 144 -51.26 22.75 -33.24
N GLU A 145 -52.53 22.93 -32.90
CA GLU A 145 -53.15 24.25 -32.83
C GLU A 145 -52.72 25.00 -31.56
N TRP A 146 -52.32 26.26 -31.71
CA TRP A 146 -52.38 27.23 -30.61
C TRP A 146 -53.50 28.23 -30.89
N ARG A 147 -54.54 28.23 -30.06
CA ARG A 147 -55.68 29.16 -30.16
C ARG A 147 -55.66 30.14 -28.98
N GLY A 148 -55.12 31.33 -29.20
CA GLY A 148 -55.66 32.54 -28.55
C GLY A 148 -56.98 32.95 -29.21
N GLY A 149 -57.80 33.81 -28.63
CA GLY A 149 -57.68 34.57 -27.36
C GLY A 149 -58.96 35.42 -27.17
N ILE A 150 -58.82 36.70 -26.78
CA ILE A 150 -59.81 37.81 -26.98
C ILE A 150 -61.06 37.76 -26.08
N GLU A 151 -61.57 38.81 -25.39
CA GLU A 151 -61.31 40.27 -25.14
C GLU A 151 -62.17 40.67 -23.88
N ASP A 152 -62.18 41.87 -23.26
CA ASP A 152 -61.17 42.77 -22.64
C ASP A 152 -61.95 43.81 -21.73
N GLU A 153 -61.63 45.05 -21.30
CA GLU A 153 -60.57 46.09 -21.48
C GLU A 153 -60.69 47.20 -20.35
N TRP A 154 -59.65 48.03 -20.12
CA TRP A 154 -59.62 49.47 -19.68
C TRP A 154 -60.04 50.12 -18.30
N ILE A 155 -59.18 51.08 -17.85
CA ILE A 155 -59.41 52.51 -17.39
C ILE A 155 -59.29 52.99 -15.90
N ALA A 156 -58.12 53.64 -15.59
CA ALA A 156 -57.85 55.00 -15.03
C ALA A 156 -57.91 55.45 -13.51
N ILE A 157 -56.79 56.09 -13.07
CA ILE A 157 -56.60 57.41 -12.32
C ILE A 157 -57.11 57.50 -10.85
N ASP A 158 -56.41 58.06 -9.82
CA ASP A 158 -55.61 59.33 -9.68
C ASP A 158 -54.47 59.28 -8.58
N ALA A 159 -53.78 60.40 -8.26
CA ALA A 159 -52.49 60.44 -7.50
C ALA A 159 -52.35 61.50 -6.34
N TYR A 160 -51.27 61.42 -5.50
CA TYR A 160 -50.31 62.53 -5.11
C TYR A 160 -49.39 62.32 -3.84
N SER A 161 -48.11 62.76 -3.91
CA SER A 161 -47.20 63.33 -2.84
C SER A 161 -46.70 62.48 -1.62
N CYS A 162 -45.54 62.70 -0.93
CA CYS A 162 -44.28 63.47 -1.18
C CYS A 162 -43.10 63.21 -0.15
N LEU A 163 -41.84 63.18 -0.64
CA LEU A 163 -40.57 63.84 -0.16
C LEU A 163 -39.86 63.63 1.25
N SER A 164 -38.69 62.95 1.20
CA SER A 164 -37.29 63.42 1.54
C SER A 164 -36.71 63.73 2.97
N SER A 165 -35.36 63.61 3.10
CA SER A 165 -34.38 64.20 4.07
C SER A 165 -34.22 63.57 5.49
N SER A 166 -33.08 63.60 6.22
CA SER A 166 -31.61 63.81 5.94
C SER A 166 -30.73 63.52 7.21
N ASP A 167 -29.38 63.56 7.11
CA ASP A 167 -28.38 63.84 8.20
C ASP A 167 -28.15 62.75 9.33
N VAL A 168 -27.05 62.64 10.14
CA VAL A 168 -25.68 63.24 10.24
C VAL A 168 -24.71 62.46 11.20
N GLU A 169 -23.39 62.44 10.90
CA GLU A 169 -22.15 62.37 11.75
C GLU A 169 -21.77 61.33 12.87
N ASN A 170 -20.49 60.89 12.80
CA ASN A 170 -19.37 60.87 13.82
C ASN A 170 -19.27 59.96 15.10
N SER A 171 -18.30 59.02 15.05
CA SER A 171 -17.01 59.03 15.82
C SER A 171 -16.69 58.15 17.08
N HIS A 172 -15.57 57.40 16.97
CA HIS A 172 -14.41 57.25 17.91
C HIS A 172 -14.46 56.58 19.32
N ARG A 173 -13.73 55.44 19.43
CA ARG A 173 -12.72 55.02 20.47
C ARG A 173 -13.08 54.93 21.99
N GLY A 174 -13.19 53.69 22.49
CA GLY A 174 -12.10 53.06 23.29
C GLY A 174 -12.27 52.66 24.79
N ARG A 175 -11.53 51.59 25.17
CA ARG A 175 -11.12 51.07 26.52
C ARG A 175 -12.01 50.07 27.32
N LYS A 176 -11.40 48.88 27.55
CA LYS A 176 -11.41 47.93 28.72
C LYS A 176 -12.46 48.05 29.85
N VAL A 177 -12.99 46.90 30.29
CA VAL A 177 -12.78 46.25 31.63
C VAL A 177 -13.47 44.86 31.71
N ASP A 178 -13.01 43.97 32.60
CA ASP A 178 -13.58 42.63 32.90
C ASP A 178 -15.04 42.62 33.41
N GLN A 179 -15.83 41.57 33.08
CA GLN A 179 -16.20 40.48 34.03
C GLN A 179 -17.20 39.42 33.47
N ARG A 180 -16.92 38.15 33.82
CA ARG A 180 -17.76 36.93 33.98
C ARG A 180 -19.24 36.85 33.51
N ARG A 181 -19.50 35.71 32.84
CA ARG A 181 -20.65 34.76 32.94
C ARG A 181 -21.97 34.99 32.14
N VAL A 182 -22.30 33.94 31.38
CA VAL A 182 -23.62 33.24 31.27
C VAL A 182 -24.65 33.73 30.21
N GLU A 183 -24.82 32.84 29.21
CA GLU A 183 -26.06 32.44 28.48
C GLU A 183 -26.75 33.30 27.38
N THR A 184 -27.36 32.52 26.46
CA THR A 184 -28.49 32.79 25.54
C THR A 184 -28.32 33.57 24.22
N HIS A 185 -28.40 32.78 23.14
CA HIS A 185 -29.23 32.97 21.93
C HIS A 185 -28.78 33.85 20.73
N ARG A 186 -29.30 33.44 19.57
CA ARG A 186 -29.23 33.97 18.18
C ARG A 186 -30.12 35.24 18.01
N PRO A 187 -30.11 36.02 16.88
CA PRO A 187 -29.71 35.64 15.52
C PRO A 187 -28.99 36.71 14.65
N TYR A 188 -28.93 36.40 13.34
CA TYR A 188 -28.67 37.19 12.13
C TYR A 188 -29.03 38.70 12.17
N ASP A 189 -28.25 39.55 11.48
CA ASP A 189 -28.46 40.03 10.09
C ASP A 189 -27.09 40.61 9.60
N GLU A 190 -26.54 40.48 8.37
CA GLU A 190 -26.98 40.65 6.96
C GLU A 190 -26.92 42.09 6.39
N VAL A 191 -26.98 42.23 5.05
CA VAL A 191 -26.71 43.43 4.20
C VAL A 191 -25.21 43.76 4.03
N ASP A 192 -24.53 43.35 2.95
CA ASP A 192 -24.59 43.79 1.53
C ASP A 192 -23.80 45.11 1.27
N VAL A 193 -22.79 45.17 0.38
CA VAL A 193 -22.73 44.91 -1.08
C VAL A 193 -23.36 46.06 -1.90
N ASP A 194 -22.54 46.70 -2.75
CA ASP A 194 -22.93 47.02 -4.14
C ASP A 194 -21.72 47.45 -5.01
N ASP A 195 -21.97 47.45 -6.34
CA ASP A 195 -21.15 47.93 -7.46
C ASP A 195 -19.77 47.27 -7.78
N MET A 196 -19.49 46.80 -9.02
CA MET A 196 -20.39 46.40 -10.11
C MET A 196 -19.64 45.56 -11.19
N ASP A 197 -20.40 44.78 -11.97
CA ASP A 197 -20.12 44.24 -13.32
C ASP A 197 -18.90 43.35 -13.63
N ASN A 198 -19.23 42.08 -13.91
CA ASN A 198 -18.85 41.29 -15.10
C ASN A 198 -17.36 41.11 -15.50
N ASP A 199 -16.80 39.95 -15.16
CA ASP A 199 -16.44 38.97 -16.20
C ASP A 199 -16.44 37.53 -15.64
N VAL A 200 -16.74 36.52 -16.46
CA VAL A 200 -16.98 35.14 -16.00
C VAL A 200 -15.86 34.21 -16.44
N ASP A 201 -14.93 33.92 -15.53
CA ASP A 201 -13.91 32.89 -15.73
C ASP A 201 -13.59 32.14 -14.41
N ALA A 202 -13.68 30.81 -14.43
CA ALA A 202 -13.72 29.99 -13.22
C ALA A 202 -12.32 29.74 -12.63
N LYS A 203 -11.87 30.64 -11.75
CA LYS A 203 -10.63 30.44 -10.98
C LYS A 203 -10.76 29.29 -9.99
N VAL A 204 -9.99 28.22 -10.25
CA VAL A 204 -9.66 27.22 -9.23
C VAL A 204 -8.82 27.92 -8.16
N GLU A 205 -9.30 27.96 -6.92
CA GLU A 205 -8.48 28.39 -5.79
C GLU A 205 -7.39 27.34 -5.53
N THR A 206 -6.17 27.64 -5.96
CA THR A 206 -4.98 26.91 -5.57
C THR A 206 -4.66 27.20 -4.11
N TRP A 207 -5.12 26.32 -3.23
CA TRP A 207 -4.76 26.31 -1.81
C TRP A 207 -3.23 26.36 -1.67
N ASN A 208 -2.72 27.42 -1.04
CA ASN A 208 -1.29 27.63 -0.89
C ASN A 208 -0.71 26.67 0.14
N PHE A 209 -0.21 25.53 -0.33
CA PHE A 209 0.65 24.64 0.44
C PHE A 209 1.91 25.41 0.92
N PRO A 210 2.48 25.06 2.09
CA PRO A 210 3.72 25.69 2.56
C PRO A 210 4.84 25.56 1.53
N HIS A 211 5.62 26.63 1.37
CA HIS A 211 6.49 26.88 0.21
C HIS A 211 7.42 25.71 -0.14
N GLU A 212 7.59 25.46 -1.46
CA GLU A 212 8.64 24.58 -1.98
C GLU A 212 10.02 25.05 -1.45
N ILE A 213 10.68 24.20 -0.65
CA ILE A 213 12.07 24.42 -0.24
C ILE A 213 12.95 24.19 -1.47
N ASP A 214 13.28 25.26 -2.18
CA ASP A 214 14.23 25.31 -3.29
C ASP A 214 15.54 24.58 -2.92
N PRO A 215 15.77 23.36 -3.44
CA PRO A 215 16.90 22.53 -3.03
C PRO A 215 18.13 22.75 -3.93
N CYS A 216 18.02 23.62 -4.94
CA CYS A 216 19.08 23.94 -5.90
C CYS A 216 20.03 25.04 -5.40
N ARG A 217 19.86 25.52 -4.16
CA ARG A 217 20.72 26.55 -3.58
C ARG A 217 22.12 26.02 -3.27
N ILE A 218 23.12 26.77 -3.74
CA ILE A 218 24.52 26.56 -3.38
C ILE A 218 24.71 26.92 -1.90
N SER A 219 24.57 25.92 -1.03
CA SER A 219 24.81 26.05 0.41
C SER A 219 26.27 26.45 0.62
N THR A 220 26.49 27.68 1.07
CA THR A 220 27.82 28.28 1.28
C THR A 220 27.99 28.59 2.76
N VAL A 221 29.01 27.99 3.38
CA VAL A 221 29.26 28.05 4.82
C VAL A 221 30.54 28.85 5.10
N ARG A 222 30.52 29.61 6.19
CA ARG A 222 31.68 30.23 6.83
C ARG A 222 31.88 29.61 8.22
N PRO A 223 33.09 29.59 8.78
CA PRO A 223 33.35 28.88 10.03
C PRO A 223 32.52 29.47 11.18
N SER A 224 31.83 28.62 11.92
CA SER A 224 31.05 29.05 13.09
C SER A 224 31.99 29.36 14.26
N ARG A 225 31.71 30.46 14.99
CA ARG A 225 32.39 30.83 16.25
C ARG A 225 31.55 30.53 17.49
N ARG A 226 30.55 29.65 17.37
CA ARG A 226 29.68 29.22 18.46
C ARG A 226 29.32 27.75 18.29
N LEU A 227 29.81 26.93 19.22
CA LEU A 227 29.21 25.64 19.55
C LEU A 227 28.04 25.89 20.52
N PRO A 228 27.04 24.99 20.59
CA PRO A 228 26.13 24.92 21.72
C PRO A 228 26.91 24.54 22.99
N THR A 229 26.60 25.19 24.12
CA THR A 229 27.17 24.81 25.42
C THR A 229 26.46 23.58 25.98
N MET A 230 27.11 22.42 25.89
CA MET A 230 26.83 21.27 26.76
C MET A 230 27.89 21.21 27.86
N GLY A 231 27.47 20.87 29.09
CA GLY A 231 28.30 20.43 30.22
C GLY A 231 29.63 21.15 30.48
N ASP A 232 29.67 22.05 31.46
CA ASP A 232 30.91 22.40 32.15
C ASP A 232 31.39 21.18 32.98
N ASP A 233 32.11 20.24 32.37
CA ASP A 233 33.10 19.32 33.00
C ASP A 233 33.68 18.30 31.97
N ASP A 234 34.28 18.78 30.87
CA ASP A 234 35.47 18.16 30.22
C ASP A 234 35.94 18.98 29.01
N VAL A 235 37.02 19.75 29.19
CA VAL A 235 37.71 20.47 28.09
C VAL A 235 39.21 20.19 28.18
N THR A 236 39.62 19.06 27.60
CA THR A 236 41.03 18.78 27.32
C THR A 236 41.50 19.62 26.13
N PHE A 237 42.32 20.64 26.41
CA PHE A 237 43.18 21.23 25.40
C PHE A 237 44.25 20.20 25.03
N VAL A 238 44.06 19.50 23.90
CA VAL A 238 45.12 18.70 23.29
C VAL A 238 46.02 19.64 22.49
N GLU A 239 47.06 20.14 23.15
CA GLU A 239 48.32 20.40 22.46
C GLU A 239 49.01 19.05 22.21
N ASP A 240 49.71 18.88 21.08
CA ASP A 240 50.39 17.63 20.72
C ASP A 240 51.62 17.37 21.62
N GLU A 241 51.41 16.81 22.81
CA GLU A 241 52.45 16.15 23.61
C GLU A 241 52.20 14.63 23.66
N ASP A 242 52.86 13.85 22.78
CA ASP A 242 53.22 12.47 23.14
C ASP A 242 54.54 11.97 22.52
N ASP A 243 55.22 11.16 23.34
CA ASP A 243 56.56 10.52 23.34
C ASP A 243 57.78 11.09 22.55
N ASP A 244 58.92 11.08 23.25
CA ASP A 244 60.24 11.54 22.79
C ASP A 244 61.20 10.36 22.55
N ARG A 245 61.75 10.26 21.34
CA ARG A 245 63.22 10.14 21.13
C ARG A 245 63.64 10.24 19.66
N ARG A 246 64.66 11.09 19.43
CA ARG A 246 65.34 11.37 18.14
C ARG A 246 64.60 12.33 17.19
N ALA A 247 64.24 13.51 17.70
CA ALA A 247 63.85 14.63 16.85
C ALA A 247 65.00 15.09 15.93
N ASP A 248 64.69 15.30 14.64
CA ASP A 248 65.49 16.09 13.72
C ASP A 248 65.19 17.59 13.99
N PRO A 249 66.20 18.45 14.24
CA PRO A 249 66.00 19.88 14.50
C PRO A 249 65.24 20.67 13.42
N PHE A 250 65.08 20.13 12.21
CA PHE A 250 64.37 20.84 11.13
C PHE A 250 62.83 20.82 11.23
N ARG A 251 62.22 19.92 12.01
CA ARG A 251 60.76 19.70 11.92
C ARG A 251 59.90 20.73 12.67
N MET A 252 60.45 21.43 13.66
CA MET A 252 59.70 22.21 14.65
C MET A 252 59.26 23.62 14.19
N LYS A 253 59.34 23.96 12.89
CA LYS A 253 59.03 25.30 12.35
C LYS A 253 57.75 25.41 11.52
N ASN A 254 57.01 24.32 11.32
CA ASN A 254 55.91 24.29 10.34
C ASN A 254 54.51 24.50 10.92
N HIS A 255 54.30 24.40 12.23
CA HIS A 255 52.94 24.44 12.81
C HIS A 255 52.32 25.87 12.81
N GLU A 256 53.11 26.93 12.92
CA GLU A 256 52.63 28.34 12.90
C GLU A 256 52.08 28.82 11.53
N ARG A 257 52.05 27.96 10.51
CA ARG A 257 51.75 28.33 9.11
C ARG A 257 50.60 27.56 8.47
N ARG A 258 49.87 26.76 9.26
CA ARG A 258 48.82 25.85 8.79
C ARG A 258 47.46 26.28 9.31
N LEU A 259 46.54 26.66 8.43
CA LEU A 259 45.13 26.80 8.78
C LEU A 259 44.47 25.41 8.74
N VAL A 260 43.75 25.06 9.79
CA VAL A 260 42.80 23.93 9.80
C VAL A 260 41.44 24.47 10.23
N ALA A 261 40.39 24.20 9.46
CA ALA A 261 39.03 24.63 9.76
C ALA A 261 38.01 23.54 9.36
N VAL A 262 37.02 23.29 10.21
CA VAL A 262 35.92 22.36 9.93
C VAL A 262 34.62 23.16 9.71
N TYR A 263 33.83 22.74 8.73
CA TYR A 263 32.58 23.37 8.30
C TYR A 263 31.45 22.33 8.42
N ASP A 264 30.51 22.53 9.34
CA ASP A 264 29.24 21.78 9.39
C ASP A 264 28.26 22.40 8.38
N PHE A 265 27.71 21.58 7.49
CA PHE A 265 26.65 21.98 6.56
C PHE A 265 25.24 21.92 7.18
N GLY A 266 25.14 21.50 8.45
CA GLY A 266 23.90 21.38 9.22
C GLY A 266 23.10 20.10 8.92
N ARG A 267 23.45 19.40 7.85
CA ARG A 267 22.93 18.09 7.44
C ARG A 267 23.90 17.39 6.49
N GLU A 268 23.69 16.10 6.25
CA GLU A 268 24.39 15.33 5.24
C GLU A 268 24.04 15.84 3.83
N MET A 269 25.02 15.85 2.95
CA MET A 269 24.97 16.42 1.60
C MET A 269 25.69 15.47 0.62
N LEU A 270 25.20 15.41 -0.62
CA LEU A 270 25.87 14.76 -1.74
C LEU A 270 26.15 15.80 -2.83
N GLY A 271 27.42 15.96 -3.23
CA GLY A 271 27.78 16.93 -4.27
C GLY A 271 29.28 17.13 -4.43
N LYS A 272 29.66 18.12 -5.24
CA LYS A 272 31.08 18.53 -5.36
C LYS A 272 31.40 19.61 -4.33
N VAL A 273 32.48 19.44 -3.58
CA VAL A 273 32.94 20.47 -2.61
C VAL A 273 33.68 21.55 -3.38
N ARG A 274 33.21 22.80 -3.26
CA ARG A 274 33.94 24.00 -3.69
C ARG A 274 34.56 24.68 -2.48
N ALA A 275 35.88 24.84 -2.48
CA ALA A 275 36.57 25.76 -1.59
C ALA A 275 36.93 27.04 -2.36
N SER A 276 36.99 28.18 -1.69
CA SER A 276 37.47 29.44 -2.28
C SER A 276 38.11 30.30 -1.21
N ILE A 277 39.27 30.88 -1.52
CA ILE A 277 39.99 31.80 -0.62
C ILE A 277 39.97 33.19 -1.23
N SER A 278 39.46 34.17 -0.47
CA SER A 278 39.58 35.59 -0.82
C SER A 278 40.88 36.16 -0.27
N ALA A 279 41.73 36.71 -1.14
CA ALA A 279 42.77 37.63 -0.68
C ALA A 279 42.11 38.84 0.01
N SER A 280 42.70 39.32 1.10
CA SER A 280 42.25 40.53 1.78
C SER A 280 42.59 41.79 0.97
N ASP A 281 41.80 42.85 1.14
CA ASP A 281 41.96 44.13 0.43
C ASP A 281 43.16 44.95 0.96
N ALA A 282 44.37 44.39 0.85
CA ALA A 282 45.62 45.10 1.09
C ALA A 282 45.88 46.11 -0.05
N PRO A 283 46.14 47.39 0.23
CA PRO A 283 46.34 48.40 -0.81
C PRO A 283 47.59 48.09 -1.64
N ALA A 284 47.42 47.99 -2.96
CA ALA A 284 48.43 47.48 -3.88
C ALA A 284 49.70 48.35 -3.95
N SER A 285 50.73 48.01 -3.17
CA SER A 285 52.07 48.57 -3.32
C SER A 285 52.76 48.01 -4.57
N SER A 286 53.25 48.88 -5.45
CA SER A 286 53.47 48.57 -6.87
C SER A 286 54.86 47.97 -7.18
N THR A 287 55.34 47.01 -6.40
CA THR A 287 56.63 46.32 -6.65
C THR A 287 56.66 44.85 -6.16
N MET A 288 55.93 43.95 -6.82
CA MET A 288 56.27 42.51 -6.84
C MET A 288 56.04 41.92 -8.23
N THR A 289 57.09 41.35 -8.83
CA THR A 289 57.07 40.70 -10.16
C THR A 289 57.29 39.17 -10.09
N SER A 290 57.14 38.59 -8.90
CA SER A 290 57.16 37.14 -8.69
C SER A 290 55.76 36.54 -8.87
N ARG A 291 55.58 35.56 -9.77
CA ARG A 291 54.41 34.65 -9.73
C ARG A 291 54.44 33.91 -8.38
N ARG A 292 53.66 34.36 -7.38
CA ARG A 292 53.46 33.57 -6.14
C ARG A 292 52.62 32.35 -6.53
N ARG A 293 53.16 31.14 -6.33
CA ARG A 293 52.38 29.89 -6.46
C ARG A 293 51.28 29.87 -5.39
N PRO A 294 50.12 29.25 -5.64
CA PRO A 294 49.07 29.15 -4.62
C PRO A 294 49.56 28.40 -3.36
N PRO A 295 48.88 28.62 -2.21
CA PRO A 295 49.00 27.73 -1.06
C PRO A 295 48.53 26.31 -1.43
N SER A 296 49.01 25.30 -0.71
CA SER A 296 48.43 23.95 -0.80
C SER A 296 47.07 23.93 -0.10
N LEU A 297 46.12 23.20 -0.69
CA LEU A 297 44.79 22.97 -0.15
C LEU A 297 44.51 21.47 -0.11
N ALA A 298 44.29 20.93 1.08
CA ALA A 298 43.73 19.59 1.25
C ALA A 298 42.29 19.70 1.76
N ILE A 299 41.39 18.92 1.14
CA ILE A 299 39.99 18.78 1.54
C ILE A 299 39.78 17.35 2.03
N ARG A 300 39.19 17.22 3.22
CA ARG A 300 38.69 15.96 3.79
C ARG A 300 37.25 16.13 4.25
N VAL A 301 36.54 15.01 4.38
CA VAL A 301 35.09 15.01 4.63
C VAL A 301 34.69 13.92 5.63
N GLY A 302 33.51 14.07 6.22
CA GLY A 302 32.86 13.04 7.02
C GLY A 302 31.36 13.30 7.17
N GLU A 303 30.61 12.24 7.48
CA GLU A 303 29.25 12.32 8.00
C GLU A 303 29.28 12.77 9.48
N THR A 304 30.35 12.43 10.22
CA THR A 304 30.59 12.96 11.57
C THR A 304 31.75 13.96 11.65
N HIS A 305 31.73 14.80 12.70
CA HIS A 305 32.82 15.73 13.00
C HIS A 305 34.14 15.00 13.30
N ALA A 306 34.08 13.87 14.00
CA ALA A 306 35.24 13.04 14.33
C ALA A 306 35.86 12.38 13.08
N GLU A 307 35.02 11.91 12.14
CA GLU A 307 35.45 11.35 10.86
C GLU A 307 36.19 12.39 9.98
N ALA A 308 35.63 13.61 9.88
CA ALA A 308 36.29 14.70 9.16
C ALA A 308 37.61 15.16 9.81
N LEU A 309 37.76 14.98 11.14
CA LEU A 309 38.99 15.27 11.87
C LEU A 309 40.04 14.16 11.81
N ASN A 310 39.70 12.92 11.46
CA ASN A 310 40.64 11.81 11.55
C ASN A 310 41.62 11.79 10.36
N ASP A 311 42.91 11.61 10.65
CA ASP A 311 43.99 11.57 9.64
C ASP A 311 44.22 10.15 9.07
N ASP A 312 44.01 9.09 9.87
CA ASP A 312 44.29 7.69 9.50
C ASP A 312 43.15 7.00 8.75
N THR A 313 41.89 7.36 9.02
CA THR A 313 40.71 6.68 8.44
C THR A 313 40.33 7.18 7.05
N ASN A 314 40.94 8.29 6.60
CA ASN A 314 40.72 8.87 5.27
C ASN A 314 41.37 8.06 4.12
N HIS A 315 41.90 6.87 4.39
CA HIS A 315 42.40 5.92 3.38
C HIS A 315 41.31 5.36 2.43
N PHE A 316 40.02 5.62 2.67
CA PHE A 316 38.94 5.31 1.72
C PHE A 316 38.51 6.56 0.91
N GLU A 317 39.25 6.82 -0.18
CA GLU A 317 38.81 7.48 -1.43
C GLU A 317 38.16 8.90 -1.41
N GLN A 318 38.03 9.60 -0.27
CA GLN A 318 37.42 10.95 -0.22
C GLN A 318 38.35 12.10 0.23
N CYS A 319 39.67 11.88 0.27
CA CYS A 319 40.67 12.94 0.44
C CYS A 319 41.08 13.54 -0.93
N ILE A 320 41.23 14.86 -1.04
CA ILE A 320 41.73 15.51 -2.26
C ILE A 320 42.76 16.59 -1.95
N ASP A 321 44.01 16.35 -2.35
CA ASP A 321 45.12 17.32 -2.32
C ASP A 321 45.15 18.15 -3.62
N VAL A 322 44.41 19.26 -3.65
CA VAL A 322 44.17 20.02 -4.89
C VAL A 322 45.31 21.00 -5.20
N THR A 323 46.42 20.49 -5.72
CA THR A 323 47.62 21.30 -6.07
C THR A 323 47.58 21.82 -7.52
N TYR A 324 46.55 22.61 -7.87
CA TYR A 324 46.47 23.28 -9.17
C TYR A 324 46.13 24.78 -9.08
N SER A 325 46.75 25.54 -9.98
CA SER A 325 46.43 26.93 -10.31
C SER A 325 46.13 27.01 -11.80
N LEU A 326 45.16 27.85 -12.18
CA LEU A 326 44.97 28.28 -13.56
C LEU A 326 46.10 29.25 -13.95
N GLU A 327 47.23 28.73 -14.42
CA GLU A 327 48.14 29.49 -15.28
C GLU A 327 47.80 29.22 -16.76
N ALA A 328 47.94 30.24 -17.60
CA ALA A 328 47.62 30.17 -19.03
C ALA A 328 48.59 29.25 -19.80
N PRO A 329 48.18 28.68 -20.95
CA PRO A 329 49.05 27.79 -21.73
C PRO A 329 50.20 28.55 -22.40
N ASP A 330 51.43 28.21 -22.02
CA ASP A 330 52.67 28.55 -22.72
C ASP A 330 53.34 27.23 -23.18
N GLU A 331 53.88 27.21 -24.41
CA GLU A 331 54.48 26.01 -25.02
C GLU A 331 55.83 25.62 -24.37
N GLY A 332 56.04 24.35 -24.00
CA GLY A 332 57.39 23.87 -23.67
C GLY A 332 57.51 22.54 -22.92
N PHE A 333 57.82 21.46 -23.64
CA PHE A 333 58.26 20.18 -23.05
C PHE A 333 59.53 20.32 -22.21
N ARG A 334 59.58 19.72 -21.00
CA ARG A 334 60.82 19.22 -20.39
C ARG A 334 60.58 18.14 -19.33
N ASP A 335 61.23 16.99 -19.55
CA ASP A 335 61.21 15.80 -18.69
C ASP A 335 62.20 15.92 -17.51
N TYR A 336 61.79 15.45 -16.33
CA TYR A 336 62.62 15.16 -15.15
C TYR A 336 61.89 14.18 -14.19
N GLY A 337 62.03 12.88 -14.42
CA GLY A 337 61.45 11.83 -13.54
C GLY A 337 62.09 11.72 -12.14
N GLY A 338 61.28 11.38 -11.11
CA GLY A 338 61.70 11.55 -9.70
C GLY A 338 61.11 10.65 -8.59
N ARG A 339 60.35 9.57 -8.90
CA ARG A 339 59.79 8.55 -7.96
C ARG A 339 58.75 9.02 -6.90
N GLY A 340 57.59 8.35 -6.87
CA GLY A 340 56.76 8.25 -5.66
C GLY A 340 55.26 8.03 -5.94
N GLY A 341 54.79 6.80 -5.76
CA GLY A 341 53.37 6.42 -5.94
C GLY A 341 53.00 6.10 -7.39
N GLU A 342 52.58 4.86 -7.65
CA GLU A 342 51.87 4.50 -8.88
C GLU A 342 50.38 4.42 -8.55
N ASP A 343 49.58 5.20 -9.27
CA ASP A 343 48.23 4.79 -9.63
C ASP A 343 48.04 5.14 -11.11
N ARG A 344 47.58 4.19 -11.91
CA ARG A 344 47.75 4.25 -13.37
C ARG A 344 46.59 3.63 -14.14
N ILE A 345 45.69 4.49 -14.60
CA ILE A 345 44.81 4.22 -15.73
C ILE A 345 44.96 5.40 -16.68
N ASP A 346 45.46 5.15 -17.89
CA ASP A 346 45.57 6.16 -18.94
C ASP A 346 44.16 6.49 -19.47
N SER A 347 43.85 7.78 -19.64
CA SER A 347 42.70 8.25 -20.45
C SER A 347 43.08 9.55 -21.14
N ASP A 348 43.58 9.44 -22.37
CA ASP A 348 43.68 10.56 -23.30
C ASP A 348 42.28 10.94 -23.79
N ASP A 349 41.80 12.12 -23.41
CA ASP A 349 40.69 12.82 -24.05
C ASP A 349 40.91 14.35 -23.90
N ASP A 350 41.46 14.96 -24.96
CA ASP A 350 41.45 16.42 -25.12
C ASP A 350 40.01 16.88 -25.38
N ASP A 351 39.45 17.75 -24.52
CA ASP A 351 38.20 18.45 -24.84
C ASP A 351 38.28 19.96 -24.50
N VAL A 352 37.76 20.79 -25.40
CA VAL A 352 38.25 22.16 -25.60
C VAL A 352 37.53 23.16 -24.68
N VAL A 353 38.30 23.82 -23.80
CA VAL A 353 37.82 24.95 -23.01
C VAL A 353 37.49 26.13 -23.93
N ASN A 354 36.20 26.48 -24.01
CA ASN A 354 35.77 27.70 -24.68
C ASN A 354 36.24 28.92 -23.88
N ALA A 355 37.01 29.80 -24.51
CA ALA A 355 37.48 31.02 -23.89
C ALA A 355 36.31 32.00 -23.67
N VAL A 356 36.13 32.43 -22.42
CA VAL A 356 35.44 33.68 -22.08
C VAL A 356 36.54 34.74 -21.88
N ASP A 357 36.47 35.81 -22.65
CA ASP A 357 37.37 36.96 -22.52
C ASP A 357 36.91 37.83 -21.33
N ASP A 358 37.64 37.75 -20.22
CA ASP A 358 37.38 38.52 -19.00
C ASP A 358 38.70 39.15 -18.52
N SER A 359 39.03 40.31 -19.11
CA SER A 359 40.30 41.02 -18.91
C SER A 359 40.31 41.94 -17.69
N GLU A 360 39.82 41.47 -16.53
CA GLU A 360 39.94 42.18 -15.25
C GLU A 360 40.23 41.28 -14.04
N ARG A 361 40.68 41.90 -12.93
CA ARG A 361 41.40 41.19 -11.84
C ARG A 361 40.49 40.32 -10.97
N CYS A 362 40.81 39.02 -10.84
CA CYS A 362 40.20 38.14 -9.84
C CYS A 362 41.23 37.57 -8.84
N PRO A 363 41.45 38.21 -7.66
CA PRO A 363 42.38 37.73 -6.63
C PRO A 363 41.72 36.67 -5.71
N ARG A 364 41.09 35.66 -6.32
CA ARG A 364 40.39 34.58 -5.61
C ARG A 364 40.84 33.23 -6.16
N HIS A 365 41.51 32.45 -5.32
CA HIS A 365 41.78 31.05 -5.64
C HIS A 365 40.52 30.23 -5.36
N VAL A 366 40.15 29.35 -6.31
CA VAL A 366 38.94 28.53 -6.27
C VAL A 366 39.33 27.09 -6.60
N TRP A 367 38.87 26.16 -5.78
CA TRP A 367 39.08 24.73 -5.95
C TRP A 367 37.74 24.01 -5.91
N ILE A 368 37.56 22.97 -6.74
CA ILE A 368 36.34 22.16 -6.80
C ILE A 368 36.76 20.70 -6.85
N SER A 369 36.08 19.82 -6.10
CA SER A 369 36.35 18.38 -6.14
C SER A 369 36.08 17.80 -7.54
N SER A 370 36.99 16.96 -8.03
CA SER A 370 36.78 16.17 -9.25
C SER A 370 35.58 15.24 -9.08
N HIS A 371 35.54 14.52 -7.96
CA HIS A 371 34.51 13.54 -7.60
C HIS A 371 33.36 14.15 -6.80
N ILE A 372 32.24 13.41 -6.77
CA ILE A 372 31.10 13.68 -5.89
C ILE A 372 31.38 13.04 -4.53
N LEU A 373 31.39 13.87 -3.49
CA LEU A 373 31.67 13.51 -2.11
C LEU A 373 30.35 13.48 -1.31
N ALA A 374 30.33 12.68 -0.25
CA ALA A 374 29.21 12.59 0.69
C ALA A 374 29.69 13.03 2.08
N PHE A 375 29.02 14.04 2.63
CA PHE A 375 29.54 14.76 3.80
C PHE A 375 28.47 15.56 4.53
N ARG A 376 28.61 15.69 5.84
CA ARG A 376 28.04 16.80 6.62
C ARG A 376 29.11 17.78 7.05
N TYR A 377 30.28 17.25 7.42
CA TYR A 377 31.44 18.01 7.87
C TYR A 377 32.52 18.01 6.80
N VAL A 378 33.06 19.19 6.49
CA VAL A 378 34.22 19.35 5.59
C VAL A 378 35.37 19.95 6.39
N ARG A 379 36.51 19.25 6.48
CA ARG A 379 37.76 19.77 7.01
C ARG A 379 38.60 20.31 5.87
N VAL A 380 38.93 21.60 5.93
CA VAL A 380 39.82 22.27 5.01
C VAL A 380 41.15 22.54 5.71
N ILE A 381 42.24 22.22 5.03
CA ILE A 381 43.61 22.45 5.47
C ILE A 381 44.30 23.33 4.43
N VAL A 382 44.92 24.43 4.86
CA VAL A 382 45.70 25.34 4.01
C VAL A 382 47.10 25.51 4.60
N ASP A 383 48.14 25.13 3.87
CA ASP A 383 49.53 25.39 4.29
C ASP A 383 50.10 26.62 3.54
N SER A 384 50.60 27.59 4.31
CA SER A 384 51.27 28.79 3.78
C SER A 384 52.78 28.56 3.61
N ARG A 385 53.39 29.18 2.59
CA ARG A 385 54.79 28.91 2.20
C ARG A 385 55.78 29.85 2.91
N ASP A 386 57.06 29.50 2.86
CA ASP A 386 58.15 30.38 3.31
C ASP A 386 58.15 31.71 2.54
N GLY A 387 57.79 32.79 3.24
CA GLY A 387 57.82 34.16 2.73
C GLY A 387 56.46 34.85 2.57
N ASP A 388 55.35 34.19 2.91
CA ASP A 388 54.02 34.81 2.92
C ASP A 388 53.69 35.51 4.25
N ASP A 389 52.91 36.60 4.17
CA ASP A 389 52.49 37.43 5.31
C ASP A 389 51.30 36.80 6.07
N ALA A 390 51.60 35.82 6.93
CA ALA A 390 50.68 35.04 7.75
C ALA A 390 49.74 34.08 6.97
N PRO A 391 49.28 32.97 7.59
CA PRO A 391 48.25 32.12 7.00
C PRO A 391 46.92 32.87 6.88
N PRO A 392 46.08 32.56 5.86
CA PRO A 392 44.76 33.16 5.72
C PRO A 392 43.89 32.86 6.95
N SER A 393 43.02 33.79 7.35
CA SER A 393 42.11 33.54 8.46
C SER A 393 40.99 32.60 8.02
N SER A 394 40.37 31.91 8.96
CA SER A 394 39.24 31.03 8.66
C SER A 394 38.06 31.78 8.01
N ASN A 395 37.92 33.09 8.24
CA ASN A 395 36.89 33.92 7.60
C ASN A 395 37.15 34.20 6.11
N ASP A 396 38.40 34.10 5.65
CA ASP A 396 38.82 34.32 4.27
C ASP A 396 38.59 33.09 3.38
N VAL A 397 38.24 31.96 4.00
CA VAL A 397 37.95 30.68 3.34
C VAL A 397 36.44 30.44 3.38
N THR A 398 35.85 30.25 2.20
CA THR A 398 34.44 29.84 2.06
C THR A 398 34.36 28.45 1.46
N VAL A 399 33.53 27.58 2.03
CA VAL A 399 33.26 26.24 1.50
C VAL A 399 31.79 26.16 1.08
N ALA A 400 31.52 25.54 -0.06
CA ALA A 400 30.19 25.38 -0.59
C ALA A 400 29.97 24.00 -1.21
N CYS A 401 28.73 23.50 -1.12
CA CYS A 401 28.32 22.30 -1.84
C CYS A 401 27.75 22.71 -3.22
N LEU A 402 28.37 22.20 -4.28
CA LEU A 402 27.82 22.24 -5.64
C LEU A 402 27.03 20.95 -5.86
N ALA A 403 25.73 20.99 -5.60
CA ALA A 403 24.81 19.89 -5.89
C ALA A 403 24.78 19.60 -7.40
N HIS A 404 24.71 18.32 -7.78
CA HIS A 404 24.87 17.91 -9.18
C HIS A 404 23.83 16.85 -9.60
N MET A 405 23.01 17.22 -10.60
CA MET A 405 22.08 16.37 -11.36
C MET A 405 20.95 15.69 -10.56
N PRO A 406 19.73 15.68 -11.13
CA PRO A 406 18.58 16.31 -10.53
C PRO A 406 18.18 15.64 -9.22
N LEU A 407 18.04 16.44 -8.16
CA LEU A 407 17.39 15.99 -6.93
C LEU A 407 15.95 15.57 -7.27
N LEU A 408 15.60 14.34 -6.91
CA LEU A 408 14.29 13.75 -7.21
C LEU A 408 13.17 14.66 -6.73
N ARG A 409 12.28 15.06 -7.64
CA ARG A 409 11.14 15.90 -7.27
C ARG A 409 10.23 15.12 -6.34
N VAL A 410 10.20 15.54 -5.08
CA VAL A 410 9.20 15.16 -4.09
C VAL A 410 7.82 15.43 -4.70
N ARG A 411 7.02 14.36 -4.86
CA ARG A 411 5.69 14.39 -5.48
C ARG A 411 4.61 13.99 -4.49
N GLY A 412 4.91 13.09 -3.56
CA GLY A 412 4.09 12.86 -2.38
C GLY A 412 4.44 13.81 -1.24
N THR A 413 3.55 13.94 -0.27
CA THR A 413 3.73 14.78 0.93
C THR A 413 3.17 14.06 2.14
N PHE A 414 3.71 14.30 3.33
CA PHE A 414 3.10 13.89 4.60
C PHE A 414 3.34 14.95 5.67
N THR A 415 2.31 15.20 6.48
CA THR A 415 2.33 16.09 7.65
C THR A 415 1.37 15.55 8.70
N CYS A 416 1.75 15.62 9.97
CA CYS A 416 0.94 15.22 11.12
C CYS A 416 0.90 16.38 12.13
N GLY A 417 -0.24 16.65 12.76
CA GLY A 417 -0.31 17.51 13.94
C GLY A 417 0.32 16.83 15.15
N ASP A 418 0.86 17.60 16.09
CA ASP A 418 1.35 17.02 17.35
C ASP A 418 0.19 16.43 18.15
N CYS A 419 0.23 15.11 18.38
CA CYS A 419 -0.50 14.48 19.47
C CYS A 419 0.18 14.85 20.81
N GLY A 420 0.00 16.10 21.22
CA GLY A 420 0.75 16.69 22.33
C GLY A 420 0.45 16.00 23.66
N ASP A 421 1.51 15.63 24.39
CA ASP A 421 1.36 15.49 25.84
C ASP A 421 1.02 16.88 26.43
N GLY A 422 0.24 16.88 27.50
CA GLY A 422 -0.43 18.11 27.98
C GLY A 422 0.44 19.10 28.75
N THR A 423 1.78 19.08 28.61
CA THR A 423 2.68 19.78 29.56
C THR A 423 3.16 21.17 29.16
N ASP A 424 3.23 21.53 27.87
CA ASP A 424 3.57 22.91 27.46
C ASP A 424 2.69 23.43 26.30
N THR A 425 2.23 24.68 26.44
CA THR A 425 1.39 25.40 25.48
C THR A 425 2.06 26.65 24.91
N SER A 426 3.28 26.98 25.35
CA SER A 426 3.96 28.25 25.06
C SER A 426 4.76 28.28 23.75
N ALA A 427 4.96 27.14 23.09
CA ALA A 427 5.85 26.98 21.92
C ALA A 427 5.17 26.39 20.67
N LYS A 428 3.84 26.46 20.56
CA LYS A 428 3.05 25.70 19.56
C LYS A 428 3.13 26.17 18.09
N GLU A 429 3.71 27.33 17.78
CA GLU A 429 3.58 27.92 16.43
C GLU A 429 4.69 27.56 15.41
N GLU A 430 5.82 26.97 15.83
CA GLU A 430 6.94 26.63 14.90
C GLU A 430 7.47 25.18 14.99
N ARG A 431 7.03 24.36 15.96
CA ARG A 431 7.57 23.00 16.10
C ARG A 431 6.87 22.02 15.15
N GLN A 432 7.63 21.48 14.18
CA GLN A 432 7.17 20.33 13.40
C GLN A 432 7.08 19.08 14.29
N SER A 433 5.99 18.33 14.16
CA SER A 433 5.78 17.09 14.89
C SER A 433 6.82 16.01 14.58
N LEU A 434 7.05 15.11 15.53
CA LEU A 434 8.01 14.01 15.40
C LEU A 434 7.76 13.17 14.14
N ASP A 435 6.50 12.81 13.87
CA ASP A 435 6.13 12.03 12.69
C ASP A 435 6.46 12.77 11.37
N SER A 436 6.19 14.07 11.33
CA SER A 436 6.51 14.91 10.15
C SER A 436 8.02 15.02 9.93
N ARG A 437 8.79 15.17 11.01
CA ARG A 437 10.26 15.20 10.96
C ARG A 437 10.84 13.88 10.49
N ILE A 438 10.36 12.75 11.02
CA ILE A 438 10.81 11.41 10.61
C ILE A 438 10.48 11.18 9.12
N TRP A 439 9.27 11.50 8.65
CA TRP A 439 8.94 11.35 7.23
C TRP A 439 9.83 12.23 6.33
N GLN A 440 10.08 13.49 6.71
CA GLN A 440 10.96 14.39 5.96
C GLN A 440 12.40 13.87 5.88
N VAL A 441 12.97 13.38 6.99
CA VAL A 441 14.34 12.82 7.02
C VAL A 441 14.41 11.49 6.26
N ALA A 442 13.38 10.64 6.32
CA ALA A 442 13.28 9.41 5.54
C ALA A 442 13.23 9.70 4.02
N SER A 443 12.46 10.71 3.61
CA SER A 443 12.40 11.14 2.21
C SER A 443 13.73 11.74 1.77
N TYR A 444 14.37 12.59 2.59
CA TYR A 444 15.67 13.16 2.26
C TYR A 444 16.78 12.09 2.15
N THR A 445 16.78 11.09 3.03
CA THR A 445 17.69 9.93 2.99
C THR A 445 17.56 9.19 1.65
N LEU A 446 16.33 8.88 1.21
CA LEU A 446 16.11 8.22 -0.08
C LEU A 446 16.40 9.13 -1.28
N GLN A 447 16.18 10.46 -1.16
CA GLN A 447 16.55 11.42 -2.21
C GLN A 447 18.06 11.44 -2.45
N LEU A 448 18.86 11.34 -1.39
CA LEU A 448 20.32 11.27 -1.47
C LEU A 448 20.81 9.90 -1.97
N CYS A 449 20.25 8.81 -1.46
CA CYS A 449 20.57 7.45 -1.91
C CYS A 449 19.98 7.08 -3.29
N THR A 450 19.27 7.98 -3.98
CA THR A 450 18.75 7.72 -5.33
C THR A 450 19.37 8.70 -6.34
N HIS A 451 20.49 8.31 -6.93
CA HIS A 451 21.35 9.14 -7.77
C HIS A 451 21.60 8.49 -9.14
N GLN A 452 21.75 9.30 -10.20
CA GLN A 452 21.98 8.85 -11.59
C GLN A 452 20.95 7.84 -12.12
N ASN A 453 19.71 7.91 -11.64
CA ASN A 453 18.59 7.01 -11.95
C ASN A 453 18.79 5.57 -11.41
N PHE A 454 19.39 5.43 -10.22
CA PHE A 454 19.47 4.18 -9.47
C PHE A 454 19.23 4.44 -7.98
N VAL A 455 18.61 3.49 -7.28
CA VAL A 455 18.70 3.41 -5.81
C VAL A 455 20.00 2.68 -5.49
N VAL A 456 20.83 3.28 -4.64
CA VAL A 456 22.02 2.67 -4.05
C VAL A 456 21.84 2.53 -2.54
N ASP A 457 22.66 1.73 -1.88
CA ASP A 457 22.63 1.52 -0.43
C ASP A 457 22.93 2.82 0.35
N GLY A 458 24.17 3.30 0.33
CA GLY A 458 24.61 4.51 1.00
C GLY A 458 25.30 5.50 0.07
N ILE A 459 25.41 6.76 0.52
CA ILE A 459 26.12 7.81 -0.23
C ILE A 459 27.60 7.94 0.15
N LYS A 460 28.02 7.51 1.35
CA LYS A 460 29.44 7.56 1.75
C LYS A 460 30.21 6.35 1.27
N ARG A 461 29.72 5.15 1.63
CA ARG A 461 30.35 3.85 1.41
C ARG A 461 29.58 3.06 0.35
N ASP A 462 30.26 2.11 -0.28
CA ASP A 462 29.79 1.15 -1.29
C ASP A 462 29.11 1.74 -2.53
N ARG A 463 28.01 2.50 -2.40
CA ARG A 463 27.32 3.24 -3.48
C ARG A 463 26.80 2.33 -4.60
N LEU A 464 26.33 1.12 -4.28
CA LEU A 464 25.90 0.12 -5.27
C LEU A 464 24.40 -0.19 -5.19
N PRO A 465 23.79 -0.66 -6.29
CA PRO A 465 22.50 -1.36 -6.25
C PRO A 465 22.58 -2.64 -5.41
N TRP A 466 21.80 -2.68 -4.31
CA TRP A 466 21.63 -3.86 -3.45
C TRP A 466 20.14 -4.22 -3.36
N ALA A 467 19.82 -5.53 -3.39
CA ALA A 467 18.42 -5.97 -3.48
C ALA A 467 17.61 -5.79 -2.17
N GLY A 468 18.24 -5.84 -1.00
CA GLY A 468 17.59 -5.59 0.30
C GLY A 468 17.12 -4.14 0.44
N ASP A 469 17.99 -3.19 0.11
CA ASP A 469 17.67 -1.75 0.02
C ASP A 469 16.53 -1.48 -0.95
N LEU A 470 16.56 -2.10 -2.13
CA LEU A 470 15.51 -1.92 -3.12
C LEU A 470 14.16 -2.47 -2.64
N ALA A 471 14.13 -3.61 -1.95
CA ALA A 471 12.90 -4.25 -1.47
C ALA A 471 12.10 -3.36 -0.50
N THR A 472 12.79 -2.52 0.28
CA THR A 472 12.18 -1.53 1.18
C THR A 472 11.94 -0.19 0.45
N SER A 473 12.92 0.28 -0.33
CA SER A 473 12.89 1.57 -1.02
C SER A 473 11.82 1.68 -2.11
N ILE A 474 11.36 0.58 -2.71
CA ILE A 474 10.26 0.61 -3.70
C ILE A 474 9.00 1.25 -3.13
N ALA A 475 8.61 0.87 -1.90
CA ALA A 475 7.44 1.44 -1.25
C ALA A 475 7.72 2.90 -0.88
N ALA A 476 8.83 3.18 -0.19
CA ALA A 476 9.20 4.53 0.22
C ALA A 476 9.22 5.52 -0.97
N ASN A 477 9.74 5.11 -2.13
CA ASN A 477 9.67 5.85 -3.39
C ASN A 477 8.22 6.06 -3.87
N ALA A 478 7.38 5.01 -3.90
CA ALA A 478 5.99 5.12 -4.36
C ALA A 478 5.17 6.16 -3.58
N TYR A 479 5.37 6.27 -2.26
CA TYR A 479 4.68 7.26 -1.41
C TYR A 479 5.31 8.68 -1.44
N SER A 480 6.59 8.84 -1.84
CA SER A 480 7.31 10.13 -1.74
C SER A 480 7.71 10.76 -3.09
N PHE A 481 8.21 9.99 -4.05
CA PHE A 481 8.64 10.52 -5.37
C PHE A 481 7.80 9.98 -6.52
N CYS A 482 7.23 8.77 -6.44
CA CYS A 482 6.61 8.08 -7.57
C CYS A 482 7.55 8.02 -8.80
N ASP A 483 8.84 7.77 -8.58
CA ASP A 483 9.80 7.64 -9.66
C ASP A 483 9.95 6.18 -10.12
N GLU A 484 9.41 5.89 -11.31
CA GLU A 484 9.54 4.58 -11.91
C GLU A 484 10.91 4.35 -12.55
N GLU A 485 11.62 5.40 -13.00
CA GLU A 485 12.86 5.22 -13.77
C GLU A 485 13.99 4.64 -12.91
N SER A 486 14.23 5.18 -11.72
CA SER A 486 15.22 4.65 -10.77
C SER A 486 14.96 3.19 -10.41
N ILE A 487 13.71 2.83 -10.10
CA ILE A 487 13.35 1.45 -9.75
C ILE A 487 13.54 0.50 -10.95
N ARG A 488 13.07 0.89 -12.15
CA ARG A 488 13.30 0.10 -13.38
C ARG A 488 14.78 -0.14 -13.60
N CYS A 489 15.61 0.90 -13.55
CA CYS A 489 17.04 0.81 -13.80
C CYS A 489 17.76 -0.06 -12.75
N THR A 490 17.42 0.09 -11.47
CA THR A 490 17.98 -0.71 -10.37
C THR A 490 17.64 -2.20 -10.54
N LEU A 491 16.37 -2.54 -10.78
CA LEU A 491 15.95 -3.92 -11.12
C LEU A 491 16.66 -4.45 -12.38
N THR A 492 16.80 -3.61 -13.42
CA THR A 492 17.43 -4.01 -14.69
C THR A 492 18.90 -4.42 -14.50
N VAL A 493 19.64 -3.72 -13.63
CA VAL A 493 21.05 -4.04 -13.32
C VAL A 493 21.16 -5.26 -12.40
N LEU A 494 20.41 -5.31 -11.29
CA LEU A 494 20.40 -6.45 -10.36
C LEU A 494 20.06 -7.79 -11.04
N GLY A 495 19.21 -7.76 -12.06
CA GLY A 495 18.85 -8.94 -12.84
C GLY A 495 19.97 -9.45 -13.78
N ARG A 496 20.96 -8.63 -14.13
CA ARG A 496 21.94 -8.91 -15.20
C ARG A 496 23.39 -9.02 -14.71
N CYS A 497 23.77 -8.23 -13.72
CA CYS A 497 25.15 -8.12 -13.27
C CYS A 497 25.32 -8.69 -11.85
N GLY A 498 26.29 -9.59 -11.68
CA GLY A 498 26.84 -9.91 -10.35
C GLY A 498 27.73 -8.78 -9.85
N LEU A 499 28.14 -8.82 -8.57
CA LEU A 499 28.95 -7.75 -7.95
C LEU A 499 30.19 -7.37 -8.79
N ASP A 500 30.99 -8.36 -9.20
CA ASP A 500 32.18 -8.14 -10.03
C ASP A 500 31.84 -7.44 -11.36
N ASN A 501 30.79 -7.92 -12.03
CA ASN A 501 30.33 -7.39 -13.33
C ASN A 501 29.71 -5.99 -13.21
N ILE A 502 29.14 -5.61 -12.05
CA ILE A 502 28.65 -4.25 -11.80
C ILE A 502 29.83 -3.27 -11.86
N VAL A 503 30.94 -3.61 -11.19
CA VAL A 503 32.15 -2.76 -11.15
C VAL A 503 32.76 -2.61 -12.55
N ASP A 504 32.87 -3.69 -13.32
CA ASP A 504 33.40 -3.61 -14.69
C ASP A 504 32.49 -2.83 -15.66
N VAL A 505 31.16 -2.96 -15.55
CA VAL A 505 30.20 -2.12 -16.30
C VAL A 505 30.26 -0.64 -15.89
N MET A 506 30.76 -0.32 -14.68
CA MET A 506 31.08 1.06 -14.30
C MET A 506 32.45 1.54 -14.81
N ARG A 507 33.38 0.63 -15.14
CA ARG A 507 34.77 0.94 -15.55
C ARG A 507 35.00 0.96 -17.07
N CYS A 508 34.04 0.54 -17.91
CA CYS A 508 34.22 0.54 -19.37
C CYS A 508 34.49 1.94 -19.96
N ASP A 509 35.68 2.10 -20.56
CA ASP A 509 36.14 3.29 -21.29
C ASP A 509 35.27 3.61 -22.53
N ARG A 510 35.07 4.91 -22.79
CA ARG A 510 34.27 5.45 -23.90
C ARG A 510 34.91 5.17 -25.26
N ASN A 511 36.23 5.26 -25.37
CA ASN A 511 36.92 5.34 -26.67
C ASN A 511 37.14 4.00 -27.38
N LYS A 512 36.54 2.91 -26.87
CA LYS A 512 36.47 1.58 -27.52
C LYS A 512 35.07 1.16 -27.97
N VAL A 513 34.06 2.03 -27.84
CA VAL A 513 32.69 1.74 -28.28
C VAL A 513 32.52 2.15 -29.76
N ASP A 514 33.10 1.36 -30.66
CA ASP A 514 32.87 1.49 -32.10
C ASP A 514 31.49 0.95 -32.54
N GLU A 515 31.21 1.03 -33.84
CA GLU A 515 29.89 0.70 -34.41
C GLU A 515 29.54 -0.81 -34.38
N SER A 516 30.37 -1.66 -33.76
CA SER A 516 30.20 -3.13 -33.69
C SER A 516 29.14 -3.64 -32.71
N GLY A 517 28.67 -2.79 -31.78
CA GLY A 517 27.66 -3.18 -30.77
C GLY A 517 28.23 -3.85 -29.51
N ALA A 518 29.53 -3.71 -29.25
CA ALA A 518 30.23 -4.38 -28.16
C ALA A 518 29.58 -4.26 -26.75
N PHE A 519 28.82 -3.20 -26.44
CA PHE A 519 28.18 -3.04 -25.13
C PHE A 519 27.10 -4.10 -24.82
N ASP A 520 26.36 -4.56 -25.84
CA ASP A 520 25.42 -5.68 -25.69
C ASP A 520 26.19 -7.00 -25.51
N SER A 521 27.40 -7.12 -26.09
CA SER A 521 28.28 -8.28 -25.87
C SER A 521 28.82 -8.36 -24.45
N VAL A 522 29.19 -7.25 -23.79
CA VAL A 522 29.60 -7.28 -22.37
C VAL A 522 28.46 -7.78 -21.49
N LEU A 523 27.25 -7.24 -21.67
CA LEU A 523 26.04 -7.66 -20.94
C LEU A 523 25.54 -9.09 -21.26
N THR A 524 26.13 -9.78 -22.25
CA THR A 524 25.75 -11.16 -22.62
C THR A 524 26.90 -12.17 -22.55
N ALA A 525 28.15 -11.72 -22.48
CA ALA A 525 29.34 -12.59 -22.39
C ALA A 525 29.76 -12.87 -20.94
N THR A 526 29.50 -11.96 -20.00
CA THR A 526 29.71 -12.26 -18.57
C THR A 526 28.70 -13.31 -18.12
N LYS A 527 29.18 -14.40 -17.50
CA LYS A 527 28.28 -15.27 -16.73
C LYS A 527 27.61 -14.40 -15.64
N PRO A 528 26.28 -14.37 -15.53
CA PRO A 528 25.65 -13.78 -14.37
C PRO A 528 26.04 -14.60 -13.13
N ASP A 529 26.26 -13.90 -12.03
CA ASP A 529 26.38 -14.51 -10.70
C ASP A 529 25.16 -15.40 -10.44
N PRO A 530 25.33 -16.65 -9.95
CA PRO A 530 24.21 -17.53 -9.59
C PRO A 530 23.19 -16.85 -8.67
N HIS A 531 23.62 -15.88 -7.86
CA HIS A 531 22.76 -15.10 -6.98
C HIS A 531 22.82 -13.59 -7.24
N VAL A 532 21.78 -12.86 -6.83
CA VAL A 532 21.76 -11.40 -6.91
C VAL A 532 22.61 -10.85 -5.76
N ASN A 533 23.55 -9.96 -6.07
CA ASN A 533 24.61 -9.53 -5.16
C ASN A 533 25.39 -10.69 -4.47
N GLY A 534 25.44 -11.87 -5.08
CA GLY A 534 26.07 -13.06 -4.51
C GLY A 534 25.39 -13.63 -3.25
N MET A 535 24.13 -13.30 -2.97
CA MET A 535 23.40 -13.74 -1.76
C MET A 535 22.07 -14.43 -2.10
N ILE A 536 21.75 -15.55 -1.42
CA ILE A 536 20.56 -16.35 -1.75
C ILE A 536 19.27 -15.55 -1.55
N ASP A 537 19.09 -14.95 -0.38
CA ASP A 537 17.89 -14.17 -0.04
C ASP A 537 17.74 -12.90 -0.88
N TYR A 538 18.82 -12.32 -1.40
CA TYR A 538 18.74 -11.19 -2.33
C TYR A 538 18.20 -11.62 -3.71
N SER A 539 18.47 -12.86 -4.14
CA SER A 539 17.79 -13.45 -5.31
C SER A 539 16.28 -13.64 -5.11
N LEU A 540 15.84 -13.80 -3.85
CA LEU A 540 14.43 -13.90 -3.49
C LEU A 540 13.79 -12.52 -3.45
N TRP A 541 14.44 -11.55 -2.79
CA TRP A 541 14.03 -10.15 -2.76
C TRP A 541 13.96 -9.51 -4.15
N PHE A 542 14.80 -9.93 -5.11
CA PHE A 542 14.68 -9.51 -6.51
C PHE A 542 13.31 -9.87 -7.11
N ILE A 543 12.80 -11.08 -6.85
CA ILE A 543 11.48 -11.53 -7.34
C ILE A 543 10.34 -10.79 -6.63
N VAL A 544 10.43 -10.66 -5.30
CA VAL A 544 9.47 -9.90 -4.48
C VAL A 544 9.45 -8.40 -4.88
N SER A 545 10.61 -7.83 -5.22
CA SER A 545 10.74 -6.44 -5.70
C SER A 545 10.08 -6.23 -7.06
N HIS A 546 10.22 -7.18 -8.00
CA HIS A 546 9.48 -7.14 -9.26
C HIS A 546 7.95 -7.21 -9.07
N TRP A 547 7.48 -7.97 -8.09
CA TRP A 547 6.05 -8.03 -7.72
C TRP A 547 5.58 -6.72 -7.06
N SER A 548 6.34 -6.21 -6.10
CA SER A 548 6.10 -4.94 -5.41
C SER A 548 6.05 -3.76 -6.40
N TYR A 549 6.95 -3.74 -7.39
CA TYR A 549 6.94 -2.76 -8.47
C TYR A 549 5.63 -2.78 -9.28
N GLN A 550 5.09 -3.96 -9.61
CA GLN A 550 3.76 -4.04 -10.25
C GLN A 550 2.64 -3.58 -9.29
N LYS A 551 2.70 -3.95 -8.00
CA LYS A 551 1.72 -3.52 -7.00
C LYS A 551 1.58 -1.99 -6.92
N TYR A 552 2.69 -1.25 -6.96
CA TYR A 552 2.68 0.22 -6.86
C TYR A 552 2.49 0.95 -8.20
N PHE A 553 3.03 0.43 -9.31
CA PHE A 553 3.12 1.17 -10.57
C PHE A 553 2.35 0.55 -11.75
N ASP A 554 2.06 -0.75 -11.72
CA ASP A 554 1.29 -1.46 -12.77
C ASP A 554 1.86 -1.23 -14.19
N ASP A 555 3.16 -1.46 -14.32
CA ASP A 555 3.97 -1.33 -15.54
C ASP A 555 4.18 -2.71 -16.18
N HIS A 556 3.12 -3.20 -16.82
CA HIS A 556 3.13 -4.45 -17.58
C HIS A 556 4.16 -4.50 -18.72
N PRO A 557 4.45 -3.40 -19.48
CA PRO A 557 5.52 -3.40 -20.48
C PRO A 557 6.90 -3.76 -19.91
N PHE A 558 7.27 -3.20 -18.75
CA PHE A 558 8.52 -3.55 -18.07
C PHE A 558 8.51 -5.01 -17.59
N LEU A 559 7.43 -5.49 -16.99
CA LEU A 559 7.32 -6.91 -16.59
C LEU A 559 7.49 -7.85 -17.80
N ARG A 560 6.85 -7.56 -18.93
CA ARG A 560 6.99 -8.34 -20.18
C ARG A 560 8.44 -8.36 -20.69
N ARG A 561 9.16 -7.24 -20.55
CA ARG A 561 10.58 -7.09 -20.96
C ARG A 561 11.53 -7.89 -20.05
N GLU A 562 11.29 -7.85 -18.74
CA GLU A 562 12.15 -8.50 -17.73
C GLU A 562 11.80 -9.97 -17.46
N TRP A 563 10.65 -10.46 -17.94
CA TRP A 563 10.15 -11.80 -17.65
C TRP A 563 11.18 -12.92 -17.90
N ASN A 564 11.95 -12.86 -18.98
CA ASN A 564 12.96 -13.88 -19.28
C ASN A 564 14.07 -13.96 -18.21
N VAL A 565 14.40 -12.85 -17.56
CA VAL A 565 15.39 -12.79 -16.46
C VAL A 565 14.77 -13.36 -15.18
N ILE A 566 13.53 -12.97 -14.88
CA ILE A 566 12.76 -13.44 -13.72
C ILE A 566 12.53 -14.97 -13.81
N GLU A 567 12.07 -15.47 -14.96
CA GLU A 567 11.87 -16.90 -15.21
C GLU A 567 13.20 -17.67 -15.13
N SER A 568 14.29 -17.12 -15.66
CA SER A 568 15.62 -17.74 -15.56
C SER A 568 16.09 -17.86 -14.11
N ARG A 569 15.94 -16.81 -13.29
CA ARG A 569 16.30 -16.83 -11.86
C ARG A 569 15.40 -17.80 -11.06
N LEU A 570 14.09 -17.82 -11.31
CA LEU A 570 13.17 -18.80 -10.72
C LEU A 570 13.56 -20.25 -11.09
N ARG A 571 13.84 -20.51 -12.37
CA ARG A 571 14.31 -21.83 -12.85
C ARG A 571 15.72 -22.19 -12.40
N PHE A 572 16.52 -21.23 -11.94
CA PHE A 572 17.79 -21.48 -11.27
C PHE A 572 17.54 -21.92 -9.83
N LEU A 573 16.82 -21.12 -9.04
CA LEU A 573 16.50 -21.40 -7.63
C LEU A 573 15.78 -22.76 -7.45
N LEU A 574 14.86 -23.11 -8.35
CA LEU A 574 14.18 -24.41 -8.38
C LEU A 574 15.11 -25.64 -8.54
N LYS A 575 16.38 -25.46 -8.94
CA LYS A 575 17.40 -26.53 -9.00
C LYS A 575 18.19 -26.69 -7.70
N TRP A 576 18.17 -25.67 -6.85
CA TRP A 576 18.76 -25.67 -5.51
C TRP A 576 17.73 -26.01 -4.44
N CYS A 577 16.51 -26.37 -4.85
CA CYS A 577 15.62 -27.10 -3.98
C CYS A 577 16.20 -28.48 -3.65
N SER A 578 15.77 -29.02 -2.51
CA SER A 578 15.92 -30.40 -2.07
C SER A 578 15.39 -31.41 -3.10
N ASP A 579 15.30 -32.68 -2.71
CA ASP A 579 14.47 -33.63 -3.44
C ASP A 579 13.02 -33.14 -3.62
N GLY A 580 12.31 -33.86 -4.49
CA GLY A 580 10.94 -33.55 -4.85
C GLY A 580 9.91 -33.75 -3.74
N GLU A 581 10.26 -34.14 -2.52
CA GLU A 581 9.28 -34.35 -1.45
C GLU A 581 9.07 -33.09 -0.61
N THR A 582 10.15 -32.45 -0.16
CA THR A 582 10.07 -31.33 0.80
C THR A 582 10.03 -29.93 0.17
N GLY A 583 10.77 -29.68 -0.92
CA GLY A 583 10.78 -28.40 -1.65
C GLY A 583 11.59 -27.26 -1.01
N TRP A 584 12.44 -27.56 -0.03
CA TRP A 584 13.28 -26.60 0.69
C TRP A 584 14.45 -26.14 -0.15
N LEU A 585 14.91 -24.90 -0.03
CA LEU A 585 16.24 -24.53 -0.53
C LEU A 585 17.31 -25.30 0.26
N ILE A 586 18.20 -25.99 -0.45
CA ILE A 586 19.44 -26.55 0.10
C ILE A 586 20.31 -25.37 0.54
N VAL A 587 20.81 -25.46 1.77
CA VAL A 587 21.75 -24.50 2.35
C VAL A 587 23.03 -25.25 2.68
N ASN A 588 24.13 -24.82 2.07
CA ASN A 588 25.48 -25.30 2.34
C ASN A 588 26.19 -24.35 3.33
N GLU A 589 27.33 -24.78 3.88
CA GLU A 589 28.13 -23.93 4.78
C GLU A 589 28.81 -22.77 4.04
N ASP A 590 29.16 -22.96 2.76
CA ASP A 590 29.75 -21.92 1.89
C ASP A 590 28.71 -20.91 1.33
N ASP A 591 27.40 -21.16 1.50
CA ASP A 591 26.36 -20.32 0.91
C ASP A 591 26.19 -19.00 1.66
N ARG A 592 26.26 -17.88 0.93
CA ARG A 592 26.03 -16.55 1.49
C ARG A 592 24.53 -16.30 1.68
N ILE A 593 24.09 -16.40 2.93
CA ILE A 593 22.75 -16.06 3.38
C ILE A 593 22.84 -14.86 4.33
N PHE A 594 22.09 -13.82 4.00
CA PHE A 594 22.14 -12.56 4.73
C PHE A 594 21.03 -12.52 5.78
N ILE A 595 19.76 -12.41 5.35
CA ILE A 595 18.55 -12.19 6.15
C ILE A 595 18.60 -10.88 6.94
N ASP A 596 19.52 -10.76 7.90
CA ASP A 596 19.81 -9.58 8.73
C ASP A 596 21.17 -9.78 9.45
N TRP A 597 21.61 -8.82 10.27
CA TRP A 597 22.85 -8.86 11.06
C TRP A 597 22.69 -9.73 12.33
N ILE A 598 22.06 -10.89 12.17
CA ILE A 598 22.00 -11.95 13.18
C ILE A 598 23.23 -12.87 13.08
N ALA A 599 23.38 -13.79 14.04
CA ALA A 599 24.55 -14.64 14.22
C ALA A 599 25.04 -15.30 12.92
N GLU A 600 26.37 -15.48 12.81
CA GLU A 600 27.04 -15.94 11.59
C GLU A 600 26.70 -17.38 11.15
N ASN A 601 25.90 -18.13 11.92
CA ASN A 601 25.54 -19.49 11.54
C ASN A 601 24.37 -19.52 10.54
N ASN A 602 24.53 -20.28 9.46
CA ASN A 602 23.47 -20.48 8.46
C ASN A 602 22.25 -21.26 8.99
N ALA A 603 22.32 -21.86 10.19
CA ALA A 603 21.21 -22.62 10.77
C ALA A 603 20.07 -21.70 11.23
N GLU A 604 20.36 -20.67 12.02
CA GLU A 604 19.38 -19.65 12.44
C GLU A 604 18.80 -18.87 11.23
N LYS A 605 19.60 -18.69 10.18
CA LYS A 605 19.19 -18.03 8.93
C LYS A 605 18.35 -18.92 8.01
N SER A 606 18.43 -20.25 8.13
CA SER A 606 17.73 -21.18 7.25
C SER A 606 16.21 -21.07 7.38
N THR A 607 15.66 -21.04 8.60
CA THR A 607 14.21 -20.95 8.81
C THR A 607 13.57 -19.70 8.18
N PRO A 608 14.05 -18.46 8.41
CA PRO A 608 13.53 -17.28 7.71
C PRO A 608 13.79 -17.31 6.20
N LEU A 609 14.89 -17.91 5.72
CA LEU A 609 15.14 -18.10 4.28
C LEU A 609 14.06 -18.97 3.61
N GLN A 610 13.62 -20.07 4.23
CA GLN A 610 12.56 -20.91 3.66
C GLN A 610 11.21 -20.16 3.56
N ILE A 611 10.91 -19.28 4.51
CA ILE A 611 9.69 -18.44 4.45
C ILE A 611 9.80 -17.40 3.32
N LEU A 612 10.97 -16.76 3.19
CA LEU A 612 11.22 -15.82 2.10
C LEU A 612 11.19 -16.53 0.73
N TRP A 613 11.59 -17.80 0.66
CA TRP A 613 11.47 -18.62 -0.55
C TRP A 613 10.01 -18.89 -0.89
N TRP A 614 9.17 -19.25 0.09
CA TRP A 614 7.72 -19.38 -0.11
C TRP A 614 7.08 -18.07 -0.59
N HIS A 615 7.52 -16.92 -0.07
CA HIS A 615 7.06 -15.59 -0.48
C HIS A 615 7.50 -15.22 -1.91
N ALA A 616 8.74 -15.52 -2.27
CA ALA A 616 9.26 -15.32 -3.63
C ALA A 616 8.59 -16.26 -4.64
N LEU A 617 8.22 -17.48 -4.25
CA LEU A 617 7.37 -18.37 -5.04
C LEU A 617 5.98 -17.76 -5.27
N ASP A 618 5.32 -17.20 -4.24
CA ASP A 618 4.00 -16.57 -4.38
C ASP A 618 4.04 -15.36 -5.33
N CYS A 619 5.01 -14.47 -5.12
CA CYS A 619 5.31 -13.35 -6.01
C CYS A 619 5.57 -13.83 -7.44
N GLY A 620 6.38 -14.88 -7.60
CA GLY A 620 6.69 -15.51 -8.89
C GLY A 620 5.46 -16.10 -9.59
N ILE A 621 4.54 -16.73 -8.86
CA ILE A 621 3.27 -17.25 -9.38
C ILE A 621 2.40 -16.10 -9.87
N SER A 622 2.24 -15.04 -9.08
CA SER A 622 1.46 -13.86 -9.44
C SER A 622 2.03 -13.16 -10.68
N LEU A 623 3.35 -12.98 -10.76
CA LEU A 623 4.03 -12.42 -11.94
C LEU A 623 3.87 -13.31 -13.18
N ALA A 624 4.03 -14.63 -13.04
CA ALA A 624 3.85 -15.60 -14.12
C ALA A 624 2.40 -15.63 -14.64
N GLN A 625 1.41 -15.52 -13.76
CA GLN A 625 0.00 -15.40 -14.14
C GLN A 625 -0.26 -14.11 -14.93
N LYS A 626 0.27 -12.96 -14.49
CA LYS A 626 0.18 -11.67 -15.21
C LYS A 626 0.80 -11.78 -16.61
N VAL A 627 1.98 -12.40 -16.75
CA VAL A 627 2.60 -12.64 -18.07
C VAL A 627 1.81 -13.66 -18.92
N CYS A 628 1.21 -14.68 -18.32
CA CYS A 628 0.37 -15.63 -19.05
C CYS A 628 -0.88 -14.95 -19.63
N LEU A 629 -1.47 -13.97 -18.94
CA LEU A 629 -2.60 -13.18 -19.42
C LEU A 629 -2.20 -12.19 -20.52
N MET A 630 -0.93 -11.72 -20.51
CA MET A 630 -0.36 -10.86 -21.56
C MET A 630 0.00 -11.59 -22.86
N ASN A 631 0.11 -12.93 -22.87
CA ASN A 631 0.66 -13.69 -23.98
C ASN A 631 -0.40 -14.06 -25.03
N GLU A 632 -0.49 -13.24 -26.08
CA GLU A 632 -1.37 -13.44 -27.24
C GLU A 632 -1.12 -14.76 -27.99
N LYS A 633 0.13 -15.23 -28.07
CA LYS A 633 0.46 -16.49 -28.76
C LYS A 633 0.22 -17.68 -27.85
N ALA A 634 -0.61 -18.62 -28.31
CA ALA A 634 -0.96 -19.84 -27.57
C ALA A 634 0.23 -20.74 -27.16
N GLY A 635 1.38 -20.63 -27.84
CA GLY A 635 2.63 -21.30 -27.45
C GLY A 635 3.32 -20.62 -26.26
N GLU A 636 3.44 -19.29 -26.30
CA GLU A 636 4.04 -18.49 -25.23
C GLU A 636 3.20 -18.58 -23.95
N ALA A 637 1.88 -18.45 -24.07
CA ALA A 637 0.95 -18.67 -22.95
C ALA A 637 1.02 -20.11 -22.39
N ARG A 638 1.27 -21.13 -23.21
CA ARG A 638 1.45 -22.52 -22.74
C ARG A 638 2.73 -22.68 -21.93
N ASN A 639 3.83 -22.08 -22.37
CA ASN A 639 5.10 -22.11 -21.64
C ASN A 639 4.95 -21.41 -20.28
N THR A 640 4.29 -20.25 -20.22
CA THR A 640 4.07 -19.52 -18.96
C THR A 640 3.17 -20.31 -18.00
N ARG A 641 2.13 -21.01 -18.48
CA ARG A 641 1.35 -21.94 -17.63
C ARG A 641 2.20 -23.06 -17.05
N GLY A 642 3.15 -23.59 -17.82
CA GLY A 642 4.07 -24.63 -17.37
C GLY A 642 4.93 -24.20 -16.16
N ILE A 643 5.42 -22.96 -16.15
CA ILE A 643 6.13 -22.41 -14.99
C ILE A 643 5.17 -22.04 -13.83
N VAL A 644 3.96 -21.51 -14.11
CA VAL A 644 2.93 -21.32 -13.06
C VAL A 644 2.65 -22.63 -12.31
N SER A 645 2.41 -23.74 -13.02
CA SER A 645 2.15 -25.04 -12.39
C SER A 645 3.35 -25.56 -11.58
N LEU A 646 4.58 -25.38 -12.08
CA LEU A 646 5.81 -25.79 -11.38
C LEU A 646 6.03 -25.01 -10.08
N LEU A 647 5.75 -23.70 -10.09
CA LEU A 647 5.89 -22.84 -8.91
C LEU A 647 4.83 -23.17 -7.85
N ILE A 648 3.56 -23.35 -8.25
CA ILE A 648 2.46 -23.75 -7.34
C ILE A 648 2.75 -25.09 -6.68
N ASP A 649 3.24 -26.06 -7.45
CA ASP A 649 3.62 -27.39 -6.95
C ASP A 649 4.77 -27.32 -5.94
N MET A 650 5.83 -26.54 -6.24
CA MET A 650 6.94 -26.32 -5.31
C MET A 650 6.50 -25.61 -4.03
N GLN A 651 5.76 -24.51 -4.15
CA GLN A 651 5.22 -23.75 -3.02
C GLN A 651 4.37 -24.66 -2.11
N SER A 652 3.53 -25.49 -2.72
CA SER A 652 2.68 -26.44 -2.00
C SER A 652 3.48 -27.53 -1.27
N ARG A 653 4.64 -27.94 -1.78
CA ARG A 653 5.55 -28.90 -1.11
C ARG A 653 6.23 -28.25 0.08
N LEU A 654 6.88 -27.10 -0.14
CA LEU A 654 7.55 -26.29 0.88
C LEU A 654 6.62 -25.94 2.05
N GLU A 655 5.40 -25.51 1.75
CA GLU A 655 4.40 -25.16 2.76
C GLU A 655 3.92 -26.38 3.56
N ARG A 656 3.75 -27.54 2.91
CA ARG A 656 3.35 -28.78 3.60
C ARG A 656 4.46 -29.37 4.46
N SER A 657 5.73 -29.22 4.07
CA SER A 657 6.87 -29.72 4.85
C SER A 657 7.16 -28.80 6.04
N TYR A 658 7.21 -27.49 5.82
CA TYR A 658 7.40 -26.48 6.87
C TYR A 658 6.30 -26.53 7.94
N LEU A 659 5.02 -26.59 7.56
CA LEU A 659 3.88 -26.61 8.50
C LEU A 659 3.63 -28.00 9.17
N ARG A 660 4.58 -28.93 9.05
CA ARG A 660 4.67 -30.18 9.82
C ARG A 660 5.82 -30.19 10.83
N MET A 661 6.53 -29.06 10.99
CA MET A 661 7.65 -28.95 11.92
C MET A 661 7.16 -28.40 13.26
N ASP A 662 6.85 -29.31 14.17
CA ASP A 662 6.33 -28.98 15.50
C ASP A 662 7.46 -28.63 16.49
N ASP A 663 8.65 -29.22 16.32
CA ASP A 663 9.83 -29.03 17.18
C ASP A 663 10.70 -27.79 16.83
N ILE A 664 10.34 -26.97 15.82
CA ILE A 664 11.09 -25.74 15.51
C ILE A 664 10.65 -24.60 16.44
N GLN A 665 11.63 -24.02 17.15
CA GLN A 665 11.52 -22.71 17.77
C GLN A 665 11.83 -21.60 16.75
N PHE A 666 10.92 -20.65 16.56
CA PHE A 666 11.07 -19.58 15.57
C PHE A 666 11.75 -18.33 16.15
N GLY A 667 12.77 -17.83 15.45
CA GLY A 667 13.38 -16.52 15.74
C GLY A 667 12.50 -15.34 15.33
N ARG A 668 12.87 -14.12 15.74
CA ARG A 668 12.06 -12.91 15.49
C ARG A 668 11.80 -12.67 14.00
N HIS A 669 12.84 -12.80 13.18
CA HIS A 669 12.81 -12.68 11.72
C HIS A 669 11.88 -13.69 11.04
N ALA A 670 11.79 -14.91 11.58
CA ALA A 670 10.90 -15.95 11.07
C ALA A 670 9.43 -15.61 11.34
N HIS A 671 9.10 -15.10 12.54
CA HIS A 671 7.75 -14.60 12.83
C HIS A 671 7.37 -13.40 11.94
N VAL A 672 8.28 -12.43 11.77
CA VAL A 672 8.09 -11.26 10.90
C VAL A 672 7.80 -11.67 9.45
N LEU A 673 8.63 -12.54 8.85
CA LEU A 673 8.42 -13.01 7.48
C LEU A 673 7.20 -13.92 7.35
N GLY A 674 6.89 -14.74 8.35
CA GLY A 674 5.71 -15.62 8.36
C GLY A 674 4.40 -14.83 8.29
N VAL A 675 4.36 -13.68 8.96
CA VAL A 675 3.25 -12.72 8.86
C VAL A 675 3.27 -11.96 7.53
N VAL A 676 4.38 -11.31 7.15
CA VAL A 676 4.43 -10.38 6.00
C VAL A 676 4.28 -11.10 4.65
N SER A 677 4.76 -12.34 4.53
CA SER A 677 4.49 -13.19 3.36
C SER A 677 3.01 -13.60 3.25
N GLY A 678 2.27 -13.60 4.35
CA GLY A 678 0.93 -14.17 4.44
C GLY A 678 0.91 -15.68 4.73
N LEU A 679 2.07 -16.36 4.85
CA LEU A 679 2.15 -17.79 5.18
C LEU A 679 1.38 -18.14 6.47
N PHE A 680 1.48 -17.32 7.51
CA PHE A 680 0.76 -17.51 8.78
C PHE A 680 -0.71 -17.06 8.71
N LYS A 681 -1.15 -16.47 7.59
CA LYS A 681 -2.52 -15.98 7.37
C LYS A 681 -3.33 -16.86 6.40
N ARG A 682 -2.67 -17.73 5.61
CA ARG A 682 -3.26 -18.48 4.47
C ARG A 682 -4.12 -19.69 4.87
N LEU A 683 -5.05 -19.51 5.80
CA LEU A 683 -5.98 -20.56 6.25
C LEU A 683 -7.02 -20.93 5.17
N ASP A 684 -7.32 -20.03 4.25
CA ASP A 684 -8.54 -20.07 3.44
C ASP A 684 -8.46 -20.85 2.12
N ASP A 685 -7.30 -20.86 1.46
CA ASP A 685 -7.08 -21.60 0.20
C ASP A 685 -7.19 -23.14 0.38
N ARG A 686 -7.20 -23.61 1.64
CA ARG A 686 -7.11 -25.04 2.01
C ARG A 686 -8.38 -25.59 2.68
N ALA A 687 -9.20 -24.74 3.30
CA ALA A 687 -10.47 -25.14 3.91
C ALA A 687 -11.70 -24.87 3.00
N SER A 688 -11.52 -24.14 1.90
CA SER A 688 -12.55 -23.82 0.91
C SER A 688 -12.94 -24.98 -0.02
N VAL A 689 -12.25 -26.14 0.04
CA VAL A 689 -12.51 -27.31 -0.82
C VAL A 689 -12.55 -28.62 -0.01
N GLY A 690 -13.50 -28.73 0.91
CA GLY A 690 -13.73 -29.93 1.72
C GLY A 690 -14.98 -29.85 2.60
N ASP A 691 -15.51 -31.00 2.99
CA ASP A 691 -16.54 -31.10 4.02
C ASP A 691 -15.98 -30.67 5.38
N TRP A 692 -16.69 -29.82 6.11
CA TRP A 692 -16.21 -29.16 7.35
C TRP A 692 -16.33 -30.05 8.59
N SER A 693 -16.24 -31.38 8.41
CA SER A 693 -16.35 -32.35 9.48
C SER A 693 -15.02 -32.55 10.23
N ASN A 694 -14.95 -31.93 11.42
CA ASN A 694 -14.02 -32.19 12.53
C ASN A 694 -12.57 -31.65 12.42
N PRO A 695 -12.27 -30.47 13.00
CA PRO A 695 -10.90 -29.97 13.16
C PRO A 695 -10.04 -30.72 14.21
N ASP A 696 -10.65 -31.58 15.03
CA ASP A 696 -9.97 -32.57 15.90
C ASP A 696 -9.87 -33.96 15.25
N SER A 697 -10.03 -34.06 13.92
CA SER A 697 -9.68 -35.28 13.19
C SER A 697 -8.16 -35.37 12.99
N SER A 698 -7.64 -36.60 12.95
CA SER A 698 -6.23 -36.87 12.65
C SER A 698 -5.93 -36.83 11.14
N ASP A 699 -6.58 -35.95 10.38
CA ASP A 699 -6.26 -35.67 8.97
C ASP A 699 -5.19 -34.58 8.93
N ASP A 700 -4.09 -34.85 8.23
CA ASP A 700 -2.98 -33.94 7.93
C ASP A 700 -3.43 -32.51 7.53
N ARG A 701 -4.59 -32.35 6.88
CA ARG A 701 -5.17 -31.05 6.52
C ARG A 701 -5.48 -30.21 7.75
N TRP A 702 -6.17 -30.78 8.75
CA TRP A 702 -6.59 -30.07 9.94
C TRP A 702 -5.42 -29.80 10.89
N HIS A 703 -4.39 -30.65 10.87
CA HIS A 703 -3.10 -30.36 11.52
C HIS A 703 -2.51 -29.05 11.00
N ILE A 704 -2.41 -28.91 9.67
CA ILE A 704 -1.85 -27.72 9.02
C ILE A 704 -2.70 -26.47 9.33
N VAL A 705 -4.03 -26.55 9.27
CA VAL A 705 -4.93 -25.43 9.62
C VAL A 705 -4.76 -25.01 11.09
N ARG A 706 -4.58 -25.96 12.01
CA ARG A 706 -4.30 -25.69 13.43
C ARG A 706 -2.92 -25.04 13.60
N ARG A 707 -1.87 -25.57 12.97
CA ARG A 707 -0.50 -25.06 13.08
C ARG A 707 -0.37 -23.63 12.53
N VAL A 708 -1.02 -23.30 11.41
CA VAL A 708 -1.05 -21.93 10.86
C VAL A 708 -1.70 -20.94 11.83
N ARG A 709 -2.84 -21.30 12.45
CA ARG A 709 -3.48 -20.45 13.46
C ARG A 709 -2.56 -20.24 14.67
N ASN A 710 -2.01 -21.33 15.20
CA ASN A 710 -1.08 -21.26 16.32
C ASN A 710 0.13 -20.37 15.99
N LEU A 711 0.74 -20.52 14.81
CA LEU A 711 1.86 -19.68 14.34
C LEU A 711 1.50 -18.19 14.23
N TYR A 712 0.26 -17.85 13.89
CA TYR A 712 -0.22 -16.46 13.86
C TYR A 712 -0.34 -15.87 15.28
N ASP A 713 -0.89 -16.63 16.22
CA ASP A 713 -0.99 -16.23 17.63
C ASP A 713 0.40 -16.22 18.33
N GLU A 714 1.27 -17.19 18.05
CA GLU A 714 2.67 -17.25 18.44
C GLU A 714 3.43 -16.02 17.95
N ALA A 715 3.33 -15.67 16.65
CA ALA A 715 3.95 -14.49 16.07
C ALA A 715 3.44 -13.19 16.69
N ARG A 716 2.13 -13.04 16.91
CA ARG A 716 1.58 -11.85 17.57
C ARG A 716 2.15 -11.68 18.97
N ASN A 717 2.26 -12.77 19.74
CA ASN A 717 2.78 -12.71 21.09
C ASN A 717 4.30 -12.39 21.09
N ALA A 718 5.10 -13.14 20.32
CA ALA A 718 6.56 -13.02 20.31
C ALA A 718 7.11 -11.70 19.74
N LEU A 719 6.34 -11.00 18.89
CA LEU A 719 6.67 -9.65 18.45
C LEU A 719 6.34 -8.58 19.51
N MET A 720 5.44 -8.88 20.44
CA MET A 720 4.84 -7.94 21.40
C MET A 720 5.36 -8.07 22.84
N ASP A 721 5.76 -9.28 23.26
CA ASP A 721 6.17 -9.58 24.63
C ASP A 721 7.62 -9.18 24.98
N GLY A 722 8.43 -8.82 23.97
CA GLY A 722 9.82 -8.43 24.14
C GLY A 722 10.77 -9.58 24.50
N THR A 723 10.34 -10.83 24.40
CA THR A 723 11.15 -12.00 24.79
C THR A 723 12.21 -12.40 23.75
N LEU A 724 11.97 -12.10 22.47
CA LEU A 724 12.92 -12.36 21.38
C LEU A 724 13.81 -11.14 21.10
N PRO A 725 15.13 -11.33 20.85
CA PRO A 725 16.08 -10.25 20.60
C PRO A 725 15.61 -9.22 19.57
N ASN A 726 15.77 -7.93 19.91
CA ASN A 726 15.35 -6.83 19.05
C ASN A 726 16.15 -6.77 17.74
N ILE A 727 15.45 -6.47 16.65
CA ILE A 727 16.05 -6.10 15.37
C ILE A 727 16.74 -4.72 15.50
N THR A 728 17.97 -4.61 15.01
CA THR A 728 18.84 -3.41 15.09
C THR A 728 19.18 -2.80 13.72
N THR A 729 18.56 -3.28 12.63
CA THR A 729 18.66 -2.64 11.30
C THR A 729 17.32 -2.00 10.91
N PRO A 730 17.31 -0.77 10.36
CA PRO A 730 16.08 -0.16 9.84
C PRO A 730 15.43 -0.97 8.72
N TYR A 731 16.24 -1.71 7.94
CA TYR A 731 15.84 -2.71 6.96
C TYR A 731 14.83 -3.71 7.51
N PHE A 732 15.21 -4.53 8.49
CA PHE A 732 14.29 -5.53 9.03
C PHE A 732 13.28 -4.91 10.00
N LYS A 733 13.57 -3.74 10.59
CA LYS A 733 12.62 -2.96 11.41
C LYS A 733 11.40 -2.52 10.60
N TYR A 734 11.61 -2.09 9.36
CA TYR A 734 10.52 -1.76 8.44
C TYR A 734 9.63 -2.99 8.17
N ILE A 735 10.23 -4.16 7.95
CA ILE A 735 9.49 -5.43 7.74
C ILE A 735 8.75 -5.86 9.03
N GLU A 736 9.35 -5.67 10.20
CA GLU A 736 8.73 -5.88 11.52
C GLU A 736 7.49 -4.99 11.73
N ILE A 737 7.55 -3.71 11.35
CA ILE A 737 6.41 -2.80 11.46
C ILE A 737 5.31 -3.18 10.44
N LEU A 738 5.67 -3.64 9.24
CA LEU A 738 4.71 -4.25 8.31
C LEU A 738 4.03 -5.50 8.91
N ALA A 739 4.75 -6.31 9.69
CA ALA A 739 4.17 -7.46 10.38
C ALA A 739 3.16 -7.02 11.45
N LEU A 740 3.51 -6.05 12.31
CA LEU A 740 2.59 -5.50 13.32
C LEU A 740 1.33 -4.88 12.69
N ASN A 741 1.48 -4.13 11.60
CA ASN A 741 0.37 -3.59 10.82
C ASN A 741 -0.52 -4.72 10.24
N ALA A 742 0.08 -5.76 9.67
CA ALA A 742 -0.63 -6.91 9.10
C ALA A 742 -1.29 -7.84 10.14
N LEU A 743 -0.80 -7.86 11.39
CA LEU A 743 -1.42 -8.51 12.55
C LEU A 743 -2.66 -7.75 13.06
N GLY A 744 -2.82 -6.48 12.72
CA GLY A 744 -3.89 -5.62 13.23
C GLY A 744 -3.56 -4.91 14.54
N ASP A 745 -2.27 -4.69 14.85
CA ASP A 745 -1.85 -3.77 15.92
C ASP A 745 -1.06 -2.59 15.34
N ARG A 746 -1.82 -1.61 14.85
CA ARG A 746 -1.27 -0.36 14.31
C ARG A 746 -0.77 0.62 15.39
N PRO A 747 -1.36 0.71 16.60
CA PRO A 747 -0.76 1.45 17.70
C PRO A 747 0.66 0.99 18.06
N SER A 748 0.92 -0.31 18.12
CA SER A 748 2.27 -0.84 18.40
C SER A 748 3.21 -0.67 17.21
N ALA A 749 2.71 -0.84 15.97
CA ALA A 749 3.46 -0.48 14.77
C ALA A 749 3.92 0.99 14.78
N LEU A 750 3.03 1.92 15.16
CA LEU A 750 3.32 3.35 15.30
C LEU A 750 4.31 3.64 16.44
N LYS A 751 4.20 2.92 17.57
CA LYS A 751 5.14 3.05 18.70
C LYS A 751 6.57 2.69 18.29
N VAL A 752 6.75 1.54 17.62
CA VAL A 752 8.07 1.08 17.15
C VAL A 752 8.64 2.00 16.05
N LEU A 753 7.78 2.51 15.16
CA LEU A 753 8.16 3.53 14.18
C LEU A 753 8.70 4.81 14.85
N ARG A 754 8.00 5.29 15.88
CA ARG A 754 8.36 6.51 16.62
C ARG A 754 9.59 6.34 17.51
N SER A 755 9.76 5.21 18.21
CA SER A 755 10.95 5.02 19.07
C SER A 755 12.22 4.87 18.23
N TYR A 756 12.19 4.01 17.22
CA TYR A 756 13.40 3.61 16.52
C TYR A 756 13.96 4.70 15.59
N TRP A 757 13.09 5.35 14.80
CA TRP A 757 13.51 6.50 13.98
C TRP A 757 13.55 7.80 14.77
N GLY A 758 12.78 7.94 15.86
CA GLY A 758 12.90 9.08 16.78
C GLY A 758 14.25 9.10 17.49
N GLY A 759 14.70 7.95 18.00
CA GLY A 759 16.01 7.79 18.64
C GLY A 759 17.18 8.19 17.74
N MET A 760 17.10 7.89 16.43
CA MET A 760 18.06 8.42 15.45
C MET A 760 18.04 9.96 15.39
N LEU A 761 16.86 10.60 15.36
CA LEU A 761 16.75 12.06 15.39
C LEU A 761 17.23 12.68 16.71
N ASP A 762 17.07 11.98 17.84
CA ASP A 762 17.52 12.44 19.16
C ASP A 762 19.05 12.43 19.26
N VAL A 763 19.74 11.53 18.54
CA VAL A 763 21.19 11.58 18.32
C VAL A 763 21.62 12.48 17.14
N ASN A 764 20.78 13.48 16.79
CA ASN A 764 21.07 14.53 15.81
C ASN A 764 21.25 14.04 14.35
N ALA A 765 20.61 12.91 14.00
CA ALA A 765 20.54 12.44 12.62
C ALA A 765 19.77 13.43 11.72
N SER A 766 20.34 13.72 10.56
CA SER A 766 19.71 14.50 9.48
C SER A 766 19.50 13.68 8.18
N THR A 767 20.03 12.45 8.17
CA THR A 767 19.65 11.29 7.34
C THR A 767 19.65 10.05 8.22
N PHE A 768 18.94 8.98 7.84
CA PHE A 768 18.87 7.75 8.64
C PHE A 768 19.95 6.73 8.28
N PHE A 769 20.37 5.99 9.30
CA PHE A 769 21.60 5.21 9.31
C PHE A 769 21.44 3.81 8.70
N GLU A 770 22.57 3.16 8.42
CA GLU A 770 22.66 1.74 8.05
C GLU A 770 22.18 0.82 9.19
N SER A 771 22.58 1.10 10.43
CA SER A 771 22.19 0.34 11.62
C SER A 771 22.04 1.27 12.82
N PHE A 772 21.21 0.87 13.79
CA PHE A 772 20.98 1.64 15.01
C PHE A 772 20.43 0.74 16.12
N SER A 773 20.98 0.87 17.33
CA SER A 773 20.36 0.39 18.56
C SER A 773 19.96 1.57 19.44
N GLU A 774 18.79 1.48 20.07
CA GLU A 774 18.31 2.48 21.05
C GLU A 774 19.21 2.53 22.32
N GLU A 775 20.19 1.64 22.46
CA GLU A 775 21.19 1.57 23.54
C GLU A 775 22.57 2.17 23.16
N GLU A 776 22.80 2.58 21.90
CA GLU A 776 24.13 3.08 21.46
C GLU A 776 24.45 4.48 21.96
N THR A 777 25.71 4.72 22.34
CA THR A 777 26.17 6.07 22.72
C THR A 777 26.52 6.90 21.50
N SER A 778 26.58 8.23 21.65
CA SER A 778 26.96 9.15 20.56
C SER A 778 28.38 8.92 20.01
N VAL A 779 29.23 8.15 20.70
CA VAL A 779 30.57 7.77 20.23
C VAL A 779 30.52 6.53 19.33
N ASP A 780 29.53 5.65 19.51
CA ASP A 780 29.44 4.37 18.81
C ASP A 780 28.70 4.44 17.47
N ILE A 781 27.86 5.47 17.26
CA ILE A 781 27.00 5.65 16.06
C ILE A 781 27.74 5.46 14.73
N ALA A 782 28.98 5.94 14.60
CA ALA A 782 29.73 5.82 13.35
C ALA A 782 30.44 4.46 13.19
N ARG A 783 30.56 3.67 14.26
CA ARG A 783 31.35 2.44 14.30
C ARG A 783 30.57 1.29 13.65
N PHE A 784 31.22 0.60 12.71
CA PHE A 784 30.67 -0.60 12.05
C PHE A 784 31.78 -1.36 11.30
N TYR A 785 31.62 -2.65 11.04
CA TYR A 785 32.63 -3.49 10.36
C TYR A 785 34.06 -3.31 10.94
N ASP A 786 34.19 -3.32 12.26
CA ASP A 786 35.40 -3.03 13.05
C ASP A 786 36.15 -1.72 12.72
N ARG A 787 35.54 -0.82 11.95
CA ARG A 787 36.07 0.51 11.61
C ARG A 787 35.37 1.59 12.44
N PRO A 788 36.08 2.61 12.95
CA PRO A 788 35.51 3.63 13.83
C PRO A 788 34.46 4.52 13.13
N PHE A 789 34.53 4.66 11.81
CA PHE A 789 33.54 5.38 10.98
C PHE A 789 32.95 4.49 9.87
N GLY A 790 32.94 3.17 10.09
CA GLY A 790 32.53 2.19 9.09
C GLY A 790 31.05 2.23 8.71
N ARG A 791 30.17 2.80 9.56
CA ARG A 791 28.73 2.91 9.31
C ARG A 791 28.43 3.97 8.25
N SER A 792 27.45 3.74 7.39
CA SER A 792 26.82 4.79 6.57
C SER A 792 25.75 5.50 7.40
N LEU A 793 25.83 6.82 7.56
CA LEU A 793 24.82 7.61 8.27
C LEU A 793 23.72 8.15 7.34
N CYS A 794 23.81 7.85 6.05
CA CYS A 794 22.70 7.92 5.10
C CYS A 794 22.61 6.57 4.38
N HIS A 795 21.47 5.87 4.52
CA HIS A 795 21.27 4.52 3.95
C HIS A 795 19.81 4.27 3.50
N ALA A 796 19.63 3.68 2.31
CA ALA A 796 18.35 3.66 1.61
C ALA A 796 17.28 2.84 2.32
N TRP A 797 17.62 1.69 2.90
CA TRP A 797 16.64 0.87 3.63
C TRP A 797 15.99 1.56 4.83
N ALA A 798 16.58 2.64 5.34
CA ALA A 798 16.04 3.40 6.45
C ALA A 798 14.94 4.40 6.04
N SER A 799 14.61 4.47 4.75
CA SER A 799 13.55 5.30 4.19
C SER A 799 12.12 4.76 4.39
N GLY A 800 11.96 3.57 4.97
CA GLY A 800 10.67 2.93 5.27
C GLY A 800 9.54 3.83 5.83
N PRO A 801 9.80 4.81 6.73
CA PRO A 801 8.78 5.72 7.23
C PRO A 801 7.98 6.48 6.15
N CYS A 802 8.56 6.68 4.97
CA CYS A 802 7.89 7.30 3.83
C CYS A 802 6.56 6.61 3.46
N ALA A 803 6.52 5.28 3.58
CA ALA A 803 5.35 4.44 3.33
C ALA A 803 4.57 4.13 4.61
N LEU A 804 5.29 3.83 5.70
CA LEU A 804 4.67 3.37 6.95
C LEU A 804 3.71 4.42 7.56
N TYR A 805 4.02 5.72 7.51
CA TYR A 805 3.14 6.73 8.09
C TYR A 805 1.75 6.81 7.41
N PRO A 806 1.65 6.95 6.07
CA PRO A 806 0.37 6.82 5.36
C PRO A 806 -0.34 5.47 5.60
N GLU A 807 0.38 4.35 5.61
CA GLU A 807 -0.21 3.01 5.78
C GLU A 807 -0.76 2.75 7.19
N ILE A 808 -0.11 3.28 8.22
CA ILE A 808 -0.49 3.08 9.64
C ILE A 808 -1.59 4.07 10.05
N LEU A 809 -1.36 5.37 9.86
CA LEU A 809 -2.22 6.44 10.39
C LEU A 809 -3.49 6.67 9.57
N LEU A 810 -3.42 6.58 8.25
CA LEU A 810 -4.57 6.78 7.35
C LEU A 810 -5.04 5.49 6.67
N GLY A 811 -4.35 4.36 6.90
CA GLY A 811 -4.68 3.07 6.31
C GLY A 811 -4.38 2.97 4.81
N LEU A 812 -3.75 3.98 4.21
CA LEU A 812 -3.64 4.14 2.75
C LEU A 812 -2.71 3.12 2.14
N ARG A 813 -3.26 2.09 1.49
CA ARG A 813 -2.47 1.04 0.81
C ARG A 813 -3.15 0.51 -0.46
N PRO A 814 -2.40 0.16 -1.52
CA PRO A 814 -2.95 -0.40 -2.74
C PRO A 814 -3.37 -1.87 -2.55
N LEU A 815 -4.57 -2.20 -3.03
CA LEU A 815 -5.18 -3.54 -3.02
C LEU A 815 -5.06 -4.20 -4.39
N CYS A 816 -5.18 -3.40 -5.45
CA CYS A 816 -4.83 -3.77 -6.82
C CYS A 816 -3.55 -3.05 -7.26
N ASP A 817 -2.84 -3.65 -8.23
CA ASP A 817 -1.75 -3.04 -8.99
C ASP A 817 -2.06 -1.57 -9.37
N GLY A 818 -1.05 -0.71 -9.20
CA GLY A 818 -1.05 0.67 -9.70
C GLY A 818 -1.99 1.63 -8.97
N TRP A 819 -2.47 1.25 -7.77
CA TRP A 819 -3.52 1.97 -7.03
C TRP A 819 -4.87 2.05 -7.78
N ARG A 820 -5.19 1.10 -8.67
CA ARG A 820 -6.55 1.02 -9.26
C ARG A 820 -7.62 0.86 -8.18
N GLU A 821 -7.28 0.15 -7.12
CA GLU A 821 -8.11 0.01 -5.93
C GLU A 821 -7.22 0.02 -4.69
N TRP A 822 -7.65 0.75 -3.65
CA TRP A 822 -6.86 1.07 -2.47
C TRP A 822 -7.76 1.24 -1.23
N LEU A 823 -7.23 0.99 -0.03
CA LEU A 823 -7.96 1.17 1.23
C LEU A 823 -7.70 2.56 1.81
N CYS A 824 -8.68 3.12 2.51
CA CYS A 824 -8.49 4.11 3.58
C CYS A 824 -9.12 3.56 4.87
N ASP A 825 -8.41 3.68 5.98
CA ASP A 825 -8.73 3.07 7.27
C ASP A 825 -8.02 3.89 8.37
N PRO A 826 -8.48 5.12 8.65
CA PRO A 826 -7.75 6.07 9.48
C PRO A 826 -7.81 5.74 10.97
N LEU A 827 -6.70 5.87 11.68
CA LEU A 827 -6.66 5.76 13.14
C LEU A 827 -7.21 7.03 13.81
N ASN A 828 -7.96 6.85 14.89
CA ASN A 828 -8.48 7.95 15.71
C ASN A 828 -7.40 8.67 16.55
N CYS A 829 -6.15 8.21 16.56
CA CYS A 829 -5.10 8.60 17.53
C CYS A 829 -4.27 9.85 17.18
N VAL A 830 -4.60 10.59 16.11
CA VAL A 830 -3.90 11.83 15.70
C VAL A 830 -4.90 12.98 15.53
N GLU A 831 -4.56 14.19 15.98
CA GLU A 831 -5.46 15.35 15.87
C GLU A 831 -5.69 15.71 14.40
N THR A 832 -4.62 15.94 13.65
CA THR A 832 -4.65 16.17 12.20
C THR A 832 -3.59 15.33 11.49
N VAL A 833 -3.86 14.87 10.28
CA VAL A 833 -2.86 14.25 9.41
C VAL A 833 -3.23 14.46 7.94
N SER A 834 -2.26 14.89 7.13
CA SER A 834 -2.45 15.16 5.70
C SER A 834 -1.39 14.43 4.89
N THR A 835 -1.78 13.81 3.79
CA THR A 835 -0.86 13.21 2.82
C THR A 835 -1.34 13.38 1.38
N SER A 836 -0.37 13.45 0.47
CA SER A 836 -0.59 13.37 -0.97
C SER A 836 0.26 12.22 -1.51
N ILE A 837 -0.31 11.35 -2.35
CA ILE A 837 0.38 10.23 -2.98
C ILE A 837 0.16 10.34 -4.48
N LYS A 838 1.25 10.42 -5.26
CA LYS A 838 1.16 10.44 -6.73
C LYS A 838 1.02 9.01 -7.24
N THR A 839 -0.03 8.76 -8.03
CA THR A 839 -0.26 7.49 -8.74
C THR A 839 -0.30 7.73 -10.24
N LYS A 840 -0.32 6.66 -11.07
CA LYS A 840 -0.50 6.83 -12.53
C LYS A 840 -1.86 7.43 -12.92
N TYR A 841 -2.88 7.27 -12.07
CA TYR A 841 -4.24 7.77 -12.31
C TYR A 841 -4.46 9.22 -11.88
N GLY A 842 -3.69 9.74 -10.92
CA GLY A 842 -3.89 11.10 -10.39
C GLY A 842 -3.05 11.35 -9.14
N PHE A 843 -3.50 12.26 -8.29
CA PHE A 843 -3.04 12.33 -6.90
C PHE A 843 -4.15 11.81 -6.00
N ILE A 844 -3.81 10.91 -5.09
CA ILE A 844 -4.62 10.67 -3.90
C ILE A 844 -4.25 11.77 -2.92
N HIS A 845 -5.20 12.63 -2.56
CA HIS A 845 -5.03 13.55 -1.43
C HIS A 845 -5.92 13.06 -0.29
N CYS A 846 -5.39 12.98 0.92
CA CYS A 846 -6.13 12.53 2.10
C CYS A 846 -5.78 13.43 3.28
N HIS A 847 -6.79 13.98 3.95
CA HIS A 847 -6.63 14.90 5.06
C HIS A 847 -7.68 14.58 6.13
N LEU A 848 -7.22 14.24 7.32
CA LEU A 848 -8.03 14.08 8.52
C LEU A 848 -7.77 15.28 9.44
N ASP A 849 -8.83 15.91 9.93
CA ASP A 849 -8.78 16.90 11.01
C ASP A 849 -9.69 16.50 12.18
N ALA A 850 -9.98 17.43 13.11
CA ALA A 850 -10.80 17.17 14.29
C ALA A 850 -12.25 16.77 13.95
N ASP A 851 -12.78 17.24 12.83
CA ASP A 851 -14.20 17.13 12.46
C ASP A 851 -14.44 16.22 11.24
N TYR A 852 -13.48 16.14 10.30
CA TYR A 852 -13.68 15.50 9.00
C TYR A 852 -12.47 14.71 8.47
N LEU A 853 -12.77 13.69 7.68
CA LEU A 853 -11.85 13.08 6.71
C LEU A 853 -12.24 13.56 5.30
N ARG A 854 -11.31 14.22 4.60
CA ARG A 854 -11.47 14.70 3.22
C ARG A 854 -10.52 13.95 2.30
N VAL A 855 -11.05 13.36 1.23
CA VAL A 855 -10.30 12.48 0.32
C VAL A 855 -10.58 12.80 -1.13
N SER A 856 -9.53 13.04 -1.92
CA SER A 856 -9.57 13.11 -3.37
C SER A 856 -9.23 11.73 -3.95
N VAL A 857 -10.22 11.08 -4.59
CA VAL A 857 -10.07 9.79 -5.26
C VAL A 857 -9.82 10.02 -6.76
N PRO A 858 -8.68 9.56 -7.33
CA PRO A 858 -8.42 9.70 -8.76
C PRO A 858 -9.47 9.02 -9.65
N ASN A 859 -9.81 9.67 -10.76
CA ASN A 859 -10.69 9.10 -11.77
C ASN A 859 -10.14 7.77 -12.31
N GLY A 860 -11.02 6.77 -12.45
CA GLY A 860 -10.64 5.40 -12.81
C GLY A 860 -10.10 4.54 -11.65
N THR A 861 -10.06 5.07 -10.42
CA THR A 861 -9.72 4.29 -9.20
C THR A 861 -10.91 4.12 -8.25
N SER A 862 -10.74 3.33 -7.19
CA SER A 862 -11.68 3.25 -6.08
C SER A 862 -10.97 3.19 -4.73
N MET A 863 -11.45 3.96 -3.77
CA MET A 863 -11.14 3.83 -2.36
C MET A 863 -12.13 2.87 -1.70
N ILE A 864 -11.66 1.96 -0.85
CA ILE A 864 -12.49 1.26 0.13
C ILE A 864 -12.36 1.97 1.49
N LEU A 865 -13.47 2.35 2.11
CA LEU A 865 -13.53 2.94 3.46
C LEU A 865 -14.68 2.31 4.23
N MET A 866 -14.42 1.80 5.44
CA MET A 866 -15.41 1.05 6.26
C MET A 866 -16.10 -0.14 5.52
N GLY A 867 -15.49 -0.66 4.45
CA GLY A 867 -16.06 -1.70 3.58
C GLY A 867 -16.95 -1.17 2.43
N VAL A 868 -17.14 0.15 2.33
CA VAL A 868 -17.86 0.81 1.23
C VAL A 868 -16.89 1.26 0.15
N ARG A 869 -17.29 1.12 -1.13
CA ARG A 869 -16.49 1.49 -2.31
C ARG A 869 -16.86 2.89 -2.81
N HIS A 870 -15.88 3.78 -2.80
CA HIS A 870 -15.97 5.17 -3.27
C HIS A 870 -15.15 5.34 -4.55
N THR A 871 -15.80 5.80 -5.62
CA THR A 871 -15.18 6.02 -6.94
C THR A 871 -14.62 7.44 -7.08
N GLY A 872 -14.02 7.75 -8.24
CA GLY A 872 -13.35 9.03 -8.50
C GLY A 872 -14.18 10.28 -8.18
N GLY A 873 -13.56 11.25 -7.52
CA GLY A 873 -14.21 12.46 -6.99
C GLY A 873 -13.62 12.92 -5.66
N ASN A 874 -14.15 14.02 -5.11
CA ASN A 874 -13.82 14.49 -3.76
C ASN A 874 -14.91 14.01 -2.79
N HIS A 875 -14.48 13.37 -1.69
CA HIS A 875 -15.35 12.83 -0.65
C HIS A 875 -15.05 13.50 0.69
N CYS A 876 -16.06 13.67 1.53
CA CYS A 876 -15.94 14.26 2.87
C CYS A 876 -16.80 13.46 3.85
N PHE A 877 -16.20 12.96 4.92
CA PHE A 877 -16.83 12.11 5.93
C PHE A 877 -16.69 12.75 7.30
N SER A 878 -17.74 12.70 8.13
CA SER A 878 -17.64 13.16 9.52
C SER A 878 -16.72 12.24 10.32
N ARG A 879 -15.75 12.78 11.05
CA ARG A 879 -14.91 12.00 11.96
C ARG A 879 -15.73 11.33 13.07
N THR A 880 -16.92 11.86 13.39
CA THR A 880 -17.83 11.25 14.35
C THR A 880 -18.47 9.95 13.86
N SER A 881 -18.56 9.67 12.56
CA SER A 881 -19.08 8.39 12.04
C SER A 881 -17.98 7.40 11.65
N LEU A 882 -16.72 7.85 11.50
CA LEU A 882 -15.59 6.98 11.17
C LEU A 882 -15.34 5.92 12.24
N ILE A 883 -15.16 4.68 11.80
CA ILE A 883 -14.69 3.55 12.60
C ILE A 883 -13.55 2.90 11.81
N SER A 884 -12.44 2.61 12.49
CA SER A 884 -11.26 1.95 11.91
C SER A 884 -11.27 0.45 12.19
N SER A 885 -10.47 -0.30 11.44
CA SER A 885 -10.27 -1.73 11.71
C SER A 885 -9.73 -1.96 13.13
N GLN A 886 -8.94 -1.02 13.67
CA GLN A 886 -8.39 -1.08 15.03
C GLN A 886 -9.49 -0.93 16.08
N ASP A 887 -10.40 0.02 15.90
CA ASP A 887 -11.53 0.22 16.83
C ASP A 887 -12.37 -1.06 16.90
N THR A 888 -12.72 -1.65 15.74
CA THR A 888 -13.48 -2.91 15.73
C THR A 888 -12.72 -4.06 16.38
N HIS A 889 -11.38 -4.09 16.28
CA HIS A 889 -10.57 -5.15 16.89
C HIS A 889 -10.56 -5.05 18.42
N GLU A 890 -10.41 -3.84 18.96
CA GLU A 890 -10.48 -3.57 20.39
C GLU A 890 -11.89 -3.82 20.95
N TRP A 891 -12.92 -3.25 20.34
CA TRP A 891 -14.31 -3.39 20.81
C TRP A 891 -14.80 -4.84 20.75
N ALA A 892 -14.38 -5.62 19.75
CA ALA A 892 -14.71 -7.03 19.66
C ALA A 892 -14.04 -7.92 20.75
N LYS A 893 -13.11 -7.40 21.58
CA LYS A 893 -12.53 -8.16 22.70
C LYS A 893 -13.54 -8.41 23.82
N LYS A 894 -14.47 -7.48 24.10
CA LYS A 894 -15.52 -7.63 25.14
C LYS A 894 -16.41 -8.87 24.93
N TYR A 895 -16.60 -9.29 23.67
CA TYR A 895 -17.58 -10.31 23.27
C TYR A 895 -16.95 -11.67 22.92
N ARG A 896 -15.82 -12.03 23.52
CA ARG A 896 -15.11 -13.31 23.32
C ARG A 896 -14.98 -14.07 24.64
N GLY A 897 -14.61 -15.35 24.59
CA GLY A 897 -14.44 -16.18 25.80
C GLY A 897 -15.70 -16.95 26.23
N TRP A 898 -16.71 -17.03 25.36
CA TRP A 898 -17.97 -17.75 25.59
C TRP A 898 -17.78 -19.21 26.04
N THR A 899 -18.41 -19.58 27.16
CA THR A 899 -18.51 -20.95 27.67
C THR A 899 -19.72 -21.65 27.07
N HIS A 900 -19.55 -22.87 26.56
CA HIS A 900 -20.61 -23.63 25.89
C HIS A 900 -21.57 -24.32 26.88
N TYR A 901 -22.88 -24.26 26.61
CA TYR A 901 -23.83 -25.18 27.21
C TYR A 901 -23.85 -26.52 26.43
N PRO A 902 -23.89 -27.69 27.09
CA PRO A 902 -23.59 -28.98 26.45
C PRO A 902 -24.75 -29.60 25.65
N THR A 903 -25.93 -28.97 25.65
CA THR A 903 -27.15 -29.49 24.99
C THR A 903 -28.02 -28.35 24.47
N HIS A 904 -28.96 -28.67 23.59
CA HIS A 904 -30.05 -27.74 23.24
C HIS A 904 -30.92 -27.43 24.47
N VAL A 905 -31.14 -26.13 24.74
CA VAL A 905 -32.08 -25.66 25.76
C VAL A 905 -33.54 -25.76 25.29
N ILE A 906 -33.78 -25.60 23.99
CA ILE A 906 -35.00 -26.03 23.30
C ILE A 906 -34.58 -26.95 22.16
N LYS A 907 -35.06 -28.20 22.19
CA LYS A 907 -34.70 -29.24 21.21
C LYS A 907 -35.20 -28.89 19.80
N SER A 908 -34.63 -29.56 18.82
CA SER A 908 -35.08 -29.56 17.42
C SER A 908 -36.53 -30.03 17.27
N ASN A 909 -36.93 -31.05 18.03
CA ASN A 909 -38.29 -31.61 18.10
C ASN A 909 -38.93 -31.45 19.49
N PRO A 910 -39.35 -30.23 19.88
CA PRO A 910 -39.98 -29.97 21.17
C PRO A 910 -41.38 -30.59 21.22
N ILE A 911 -41.77 -31.12 22.39
CA ILE A 911 -43.13 -31.62 22.62
C ILE A 911 -44.00 -30.43 23.03
N ILE A 912 -44.69 -29.83 22.05
CA ILE A 912 -45.61 -28.71 22.23
C ILE A 912 -47.05 -29.26 22.10
N PRO A 913 -47.94 -29.10 23.11
CA PRO A 913 -49.28 -29.67 23.06
C PRO A 913 -50.11 -29.19 21.86
N GLY A 914 -50.60 -30.14 21.05
CA GLY A 914 -51.32 -29.89 19.79
C GLY A 914 -50.42 -29.57 18.59
N TYR A 915 -49.10 -29.61 18.76
CA TYR A 915 -48.09 -29.31 17.76
C TYR A 915 -46.93 -30.33 17.82
N GLU A 916 -47.23 -31.60 18.09
CA GLU A 916 -46.26 -32.69 18.27
C GLU A 916 -45.47 -33.05 16.98
N GLY A 917 -45.72 -32.36 15.87
CA GLY A 917 -45.06 -32.53 14.57
C GLY A 917 -43.92 -31.55 14.27
N ILE A 918 -43.48 -30.71 15.21
CA ILE A 918 -42.30 -29.84 14.99
C ILE A 918 -41.03 -30.68 14.85
N ILE A 919 -40.26 -30.44 13.78
CA ILE A 919 -39.02 -31.17 13.44
C ILE A 919 -37.74 -30.32 13.54
N MET A 920 -37.86 -28.99 13.53
CA MET A 920 -36.75 -28.04 13.74
C MET A 920 -37.24 -26.82 14.53
N THR A 921 -36.36 -26.24 15.34
CA THR A 921 -36.60 -24.96 16.02
C THR A 921 -35.58 -23.89 15.61
N ASP A 922 -36.04 -22.64 15.49
CA ASP A 922 -35.33 -21.55 14.81
C ASP A 922 -35.62 -20.19 15.47
N VAL A 923 -34.88 -19.13 15.12
CA VAL A 923 -35.01 -17.73 15.61
C VAL A 923 -35.45 -17.63 17.09
N PRO A 924 -34.57 -17.92 18.07
CA PRO A 924 -34.85 -17.64 19.46
C PRO A 924 -34.89 -16.12 19.70
N THR A 925 -35.78 -15.63 20.56
CA THR A 925 -35.72 -14.25 21.08
C THR A 925 -36.26 -14.17 22.48
N ILE A 926 -35.44 -13.65 23.41
CA ILE A 926 -35.81 -13.48 24.81
C ILE A 926 -36.34 -12.08 25.11
N TYR A 927 -37.37 -12.04 25.95
CA TYR A 927 -37.91 -10.84 26.56
C TYR A 927 -38.39 -11.10 28.00
N GLN A 928 -38.76 -10.02 28.69
CA GLN A 928 -39.48 -10.04 29.96
C GLN A 928 -40.69 -9.09 29.89
N LEU A 929 -41.72 -9.35 30.69
CA LEU A 929 -42.85 -8.43 30.83
C LEU A 929 -42.56 -7.38 31.92
N PRO A 930 -43.05 -6.14 31.81
CA PRO A 930 -42.86 -5.11 32.83
C PRO A 930 -43.39 -5.56 34.20
N GLY A 931 -42.49 -5.67 35.18
CA GLY A 931 -42.81 -6.10 36.55
C GLY A 931 -42.88 -7.62 36.76
N ASP A 932 -42.44 -8.43 35.81
CA ASP A 932 -42.34 -9.88 35.94
C ASP A 932 -40.89 -10.33 36.24
N ASP A 933 -40.76 -11.41 37.00
CA ASP A 933 -39.49 -12.10 37.27
C ASP A 933 -39.23 -13.24 36.28
N LEU A 934 -40.25 -13.69 35.53
CA LEU A 934 -40.12 -14.69 34.47
C LEU A 934 -39.33 -14.18 33.26
N PHE A 935 -38.63 -15.10 32.62
CA PHE A 935 -38.04 -14.93 31.30
C PHE A 935 -38.91 -15.65 30.26
N TYR A 936 -39.14 -14.97 29.14
CA TYR A 936 -39.93 -15.46 28.02
C TYR A 936 -39.04 -15.62 26.80
N MET A 937 -39.16 -16.73 26.08
CA MET A 937 -38.48 -16.94 24.79
C MET A 937 -39.53 -17.20 23.71
N SER A 938 -39.63 -16.34 22.70
CA SER A 938 -40.22 -16.77 21.44
C SER A 938 -39.23 -17.58 20.64
N PHE A 939 -39.72 -18.60 19.94
CA PHE A 939 -38.95 -19.39 18.99
C PHE A 939 -39.86 -19.88 17.88
N VAL A 940 -39.29 -20.08 16.70
CA VAL A 940 -40.00 -20.66 15.55
C VAL A 940 -39.98 -22.18 15.67
N GLY A 941 -41.11 -22.81 15.35
CA GLY A 941 -41.18 -24.24 15.05
C GLY A 941 -41.58 -24.46 13.60
N PHE A 942 -40.89 -25.39 12.92
CA PHE A 942 -41.21 -25.84 11.56
C PHE A 942 -41.70 -27.28 11.57
N ASP A 943 -42.83 -27.55 10.91
CA ASP A 943 -43.50 -28.87 10.86
C ASP A 943 -43.26 -29.64 9.55
N GLY A 944 -42.32 -29.17 8.71
CA GLY A 944 -42.10 -29.67 7.35
C GLY A 944 -42.95 -28.97 6.28
N VAL A 945 -43.94 -28.16 6.67
CA VAL A 945 -44.91 -27.52 5.75
C VAL A 945 -44.97 -26.01 5.92
N LYS A 946 -44.92 -25.51 7.17
CA LYS A 946 -45.15 -24.10 7.54
C LYS A 946 -44.36 -23.71 8.79
N TYR A 947 -44.26 -22.41 9.04
CA TYR A 947 -43.72 -21.86 10.29
C TYR A 947 -44.82 -21.37 11.22
N GLN A 948 -44.65 -21.61 12.52
CA GLN A 948 -45.41 -20.94 13.57
C GLN A 948 -44.46 -20.50 14.68
N SER A 949 -44.80 -19.39 15.34
CA SER A 949 -44.02 -18.86 16.44
C SER A 949 -44.63 -19.32 17.76
N PHE A 950 -43.79 -19.92 18.60
CA PHE A 950 -44.12 -20.48 19.90
C PHE A 950 -43.47 -19.64 21.01
N LEU A 951 -43.92 -19.85 22.24
CA LEU A 951 -43.46 -19.20 23.46
C LEU A 951 -43.07 -20.27 24.48
N ALA A 952 -41.93 -20.08 25.15
CA ALA A 952 -41.51 -20.84 26.33
C ALA A 952 -41.20 -19.90 27.52
N GLU A 953 -41.24 -20.45 28.72
CA GLU A 953 -41.02 -19.76 30.01
C GLU A 953 -39.85 -20.36 30.80
N SER A 954 -39.08 -19.52 31.46
CA SER A 954 -37.99 -19.90 32.37
C SER A 954 -37.88 -18.96 33.58
N ILE A 955 -37.33 -19.46 34.68
CA ILE A 955 -36.93 -18.69 35.88
C ILE A 955 -35.41 -18.54 36.02
N ASP A 956 -34.63 -19.28 35.22
CA ASP A 956 -33.18 -19.46 35.39
C ASP A 956 -32.39 -19.33 34.08
N LEU A 957 -33.06 -19.04 32.96
CA LEU A 957 -32.54 -19.00 31.58
C LEU A 957 -32.02 -20.35 31.03
N LEU A 958 -31.98 -21.42 31.84
CA LEU A 958 -31.48 -22.74 31.46
C LEU A 958 -32.61 -23.73 31.14
N ASN A 959 -33.66 -23.71 31.97
CA ASN A 959 -34.78 -24.64 31.91
C ASN A 959 -36.01 -23.95 31.32
N TRP A 960 -36.42 -24.38 30.12
CA TRP A 960 -37.51 -23.78 29.35
C TRP A 960 -38.74 -24.70 29.29
N THR A 961 -39.90 -24.16 29.68
CA THR A 961 -41.14 -24.91 29.92
C THR A 961 -42.37 -24.18 29.39
N ASN A 962 -43.58 -24.69 29.68
CA ASN A 962 -44.88 -24.09 29.32
C ASN A 962 -45.04 -23.71 27.82
N MET A 963 -44.49 -24.56 26.94
CA MET A 963 -44.42 -24.32 25.50
C MET A 963 -45.81 -24.28 24.86
N ARG A 964 -46.11 -23.19 24.15
CA ARG A 964 -47.43 -22.92 23.52
C ARG A 964 -47.32 -22.00 22.32
N LEU A 965 -48.37 -21.89 21.50
CA LEU A 965 -48.41 -20.98 20.37
C LEU A 965 -48.38 -19.50 20.82
N ALA A 966 -47.49 -18.70 20.26
CA ALA A 966 -47.44 -17.24 20.41
C ALA A 966 -48.13 -16.53 19.24
N MET A 967 -47.89 -17.00 18.01
CA MET A 967 -48.47 -16.46 16.78
C MET A 967 -48.61 -17.54 15.71
N GLY A 968 -49.80 -17.64 15.11
CA GLY A 968 -50.11 -18.56 14.00
C GLY A 968 -50.09 -17.89 12.62
N CYS A 969 -49.80 -18.68 11.59
CA CYS A 969 -49.88 -18.29 10.18
C CYS A 969 -51.31 -17.85 9.76
N GLY A 970 -51.39 -16.95 8.78
CA GLY A 970 -52.64 -16.43 8.21
C GLY A 970 -53.41 -17.41 7.32
N GLU A 971 -54.52 -16.92 6.76
CA GLU A 971 -55.42 -17.66 5.85
C GLU A 971 -54.86 -17.75 4.42
N GLN A 972 -55.41 -18.63 3.58
CA GLN A 972 -54.89 -18.84 2.22
C GLN A 972 -55.03 -17.57 1.37
N GLY A 973 -53.90 -17.09 0.85
CA GLY A 973 -53.80 -15.83 0.08
C GLY A 973 -53.23 -14.65 0.89
N THR A 974 -53.04 -14.81 2.20
CA THR A 974 -52.32 -13.81 3.03
C THR A 974 -50.80 -13.90 2.85
N PHE A 975 -50.09 -12.80 3.18
CA PHE A 975 -48.63 -12.70 3.10
C PHE A 975 -47.89 -13.53 4.18
N ASP A 976 -48.63 -14.07 5.15
CA ASP A 976 -48.13 -14.91 6.24
C ASP A 976 -48.76 -16.33 6.28
N PHE A 977 -49.46 -16.73 5.21
CA PHE A 977 -50.04 -18.07 5.05
C PHE A 977 -49.01 -19.21 5.18
N GLY A 978 -47.82 -18.98 4.65
CA GLY A 978 -46.67 -19.90 4.69
C GLY A 978 -46.07 -20.04 6.08
N GLY A 979 -46.08 -18.96 6.85
CA GLY A 979 -45.67 -18.97 8.24
C GLY A 979 -45.25 -17.61 8.78
N VAL A 980 -45.07 -17.55 10.10
CA VAL A 980 -44.73 -16.34 10.87
C VAL A 980 -43.53 -16.58 11.78
N VAL A 981 -42.66 -15.57 11.85
CA VAL A 981 -41.43 -15.54 12.65
C VAL A 981 -41.43 -14.28 13.52
N LEU A 982 -41.77 -14.44 14.80
CA LEU A 982 -41.92 -13.36 15.78
C LEU A 982 -40.66 -13.20 16.63
N GLY A 983 -40.02 -12.03 16.58
CA GLY A 983 -38.79 -11.75 17.33
C GLY A 983 -38.29 -10.30 17.35
N ALA A 984 -38.82 -9.38 16.54
CA ALA A 984 -38.35 -7.99 16.53
C ALA A 984 -39.17 -7.12 17.51
N TYR A 985 -39.06 -7.42 18.79
CA TYR A 985 -39.83 -6.75 19.85
C TYR A 985 -39.39 -5.30 20.09
N LEU A 986 -40.36 -4.47 20.50
CA LEU A 986 -40.09 -3.13 21.03
C LEU A 986 -39.69 -3.24 22.52
N TYR A 987 -38.45 -2.89 22.84
CA TYR A 987 -37.92 -2.93 24.21
C TYR A 987 -37.95 -1.56 24.90
N GLU A 988 -37.98 -1.55 26.23
CA GLU A 988 -37.88 -0.31 27.03
C GLU A 988 -36.46 0.28 26.99
N ASN A 989 -35.47 -0.57 26.75
CA ASN A 989 -34.05 -0.22 26.77
C ASN A 989 -33.26 -1.15 25.83
N TYR A 990 -32.32 -0.56 25.08
CA TYR A 990 -31.44 -1.25 24.13
C TYR A 990 -29.99 -1.35 24.61
N GLN A 991 -29.66 -0.85 25.81
CA GLN A 991 -28.37 -1.07 26.48
C GLN A 991 -28.01 -2.56 26.44
N ILE A 992 -26.77 -2.85 26.08
CA ILE A 992 -26.30 -4.20 25.83
C ILE A 992 -26.33 -5.03 27.13
N ASP A 993 -25.94 -4.41 28.26
CA ASP A 993 -25.97 -4.93 29.63
C ASP A 993 -27.36 -4.75 30.34
N SER A 994 -28.49 -4.84 29.62
CA SER A 994 -29.85 -4.62 30.16
C SER A 994 -30.76 -5.85 30.22
N LYS A 995 -31.82 -5.77 31.05
CA LYS A 995 -32.98 -6.66 30.93
C LYS A 995 -33.72 -6.37 29.62
N ARG A 996 -34.26 -7.41 28.98
CA ARG A 996 -35.03 -7.31 27.71
C ARG A 996 -36.53 -7.08 27.95
N VAL A 997 -36.87 -6.02 28.69
CA VAL A 997 -38.27 -5.73 29.06
C VAL A 997 -39.04 -5.14 27.87
N LEU A 998 -40.23 -5.67 27.58
CA LEU A 998 -41.10 -5.16 26.51
C LEU A 998 -41.71 -3.79 26.82
N LYS A 999 -41.57 -2.83 25.91
CA LYS A 999 -42.16 -1.49 26.04
C LYS A 999 -43.65 -1.51 25.72
N LYS A 1000 -44.46 -0.94 26.60
CA LYS A 1000 -45.91 -0.84 26.43
C LYS A 1000 -46.32 0.52 25.84
N LEU A 1001 -46.66 0.54 24.56
CA LEU A 1001 -47.13 1.73 23.82
C LEU A 1001 -48.66 1.67 23.69
N ASN A 1002 -49.37 2.74 24.07
CA ASN A 1002 -50.82 2.85 23.94
C ASN A 1002 -51.62 1.66 24.52
N GLY A 1003 -51.10 1.02 25.58
CA GLY A 1003 -51.71 -0.16 26.22
C GLY A 1003 -51.43 -1.50 25.54
N LYS A 1004 -50.63 -1.53 24.47
CA LYS A 1004 -50.18 -2.73 23.74
C LYS A 1004 -48.66 -2.89 23.81
N PHE A 1005 -48.17 -4.10 23.62
CA PHE A 1005 -46.80 -4.39 23.23
C PHE A 1005 -46.73 -4.55 21.70
N TYR A 1006 -45.57 -4.27 21.10
CA TYR A 1006 -45.36 -4.30 19.65
C TYR A 1006 -44.15 -5.15 19.27
N SER A 1007 -44.23 -5.77 18.09
CA SER A 1007 -43.16 -6.59 17.51
C SER A 1007 -43.29 -6.58 15.99
N LEU A 1008 -42.17 -6.50 15.26
CA LEU A 1008 -42.16 -6.83 13.84
C LEU A 1008 -41.97 -8.34 13.68
N PHE A 1009 -42.52 -8.91 12.62
CA PHE A 1009 -42.38 -10.34 12.32
C PHE A 1009 -42.01 -10.55 10.86
N GLY A 1010 -41.09 -11.48 10.60
CA GLY A 1010 -40.86 -12.03 9.26
C GLY A 1010 -41.96 -13.02 8.89
N SER A 1011 -42.34 -13.10 7.62
CA SER A 1011 -43.35 -14.06 7.17
C SER A 1011 -43.17 -14.51 5.73
N TYR A 1012 -43.82 -15.62 5.38
CA TYR A 1012 -43.78 -16.21 4.04
C TYR A 1012 -45.19 -16.48 3.54
N SER A 1013 -45.44 -16.33 2.24
CA SER A 1013 -46.77 -16.57 1.64
C SER A 1013 -46.93 -17.99 1.05
N LYS A 1014 -45.86 -18.80 1.02
CA LYS A 1014 -45.82 -20.15 0.41
C LYS A 1014 -45.48 -21.21 1.46
N ARG A 1015 -45.82 -22.47 1.18
CA ARG A 1015 -45.62 -23.65 2.07
C ARG A 1015 -44.80 -24.74 1.37
N GLY A 1016 -44.23 -25.66 2.15
CA GLY A 1016 -43.62 -26.89 1.65
C GLY A 1016 -42.12 -26.85 1.35
N SER A 1017 -41.42 -25.76 1.68
CA SER A 1017 -39.96 -25.73 1.75
C SER A 1017 -39.51 -24.85 2.94
N TYR A 1018 -38.21 -24.89 3.23
CA TYR A 1018 -37.61 -23.93 4.16
C TYR A 1018 -37.53 -22.53 3.51
N GLU A 1019 -37.75 -21.48 4.32
CA GLU A 1019 -37.78 -20.03 4.06
C GLU A 1019 -38.16 -19.63 2.60
N PRO A 1020 -39.39 -19.96 2.14
CA PRO A 1020 -39.76 -19.92 0.73
C PRO A 1020 -40.01 -18.51 0.18
N ASP A 1021 -39.39 -18.20 -0.96
CA ASP A 1021 -39.40 -16.86 -1.55
C ASP A 1021 -40.74 -16.45 -2.19
N PRO A 1022 -41.08 -15.15 -2.21
CA PRO A 1022 -40.41 -14.09 -1.45
C PRO A 1022 -40.88 -14.09 0.01
N GLY A 1023 -39.99 -13.68 0.91
CA GLY A 1023 -40.35 -13.30 2.27
C GLY A 1023 -40.94 -11.88 2.35
N TYR A 1024 -41.59 -11.61 3.47
CA TYR A 1024 -42.32 -10.38 3.78
C TYR A 1024 -42.08 -10.01 5.25
N GLN A 1025 -42.45 -8.80 5.65
CA GLN A 1025 -42.52 -8.41 7.06
C GLN A 1025 -43.89 -7.82 7.41
N GLY A 1026 -44.34 -8.05 8.65
CA GLY A 1026 -45.57 -7.51 9.20
C GLY A 1026 -45.37 -6.87 10.58
N LEU A 1027 -46.40 -6.14 11.05
CA LEU A 1027 -46.49 -5.60 12.41
C LEU A 1027 -47.46 -6.44 13.24
N ALA A 1028 -47.00 -6.95 14.37
CA ALA A 1028 -47.83 -7.62 15.38
C ALA A 1028 -47.94 -6.77 16.64
N SER A 1029 -49.03 -6.98 17.38
CA SER A 1029 -49.26 -6.41 18.71
C SER A 1029 -49.79 -7.45 19.69
N SER A 1030 -49.64 -7.17 20.98
CA SER A 1030 -50.20 -7.99 22.04
C SER A 1030 -50.72 -7.12 23.20
N ARG A 1031 -51.68 -7.62 23.98
CA ARG A 1031 -52.20 -6.94 25.19
C ARG A 1031 -51.52 -7.45 26.46
N ASP A 1032 -51.23 -8.75 26.52
CA ASP A 1032 -50.56 -9.44 27.63
C ASP A 1032 -49.06 -9.63 27.37
N GLY A 1033 -48.61 -9.59 26.11
CA GLY A 1033 -47.25 -9.87 25.67
C GLY A 1033 -47.02 -11.34 25.31
N LEU A 1034 -48.03 -12.19 25.47
CA LEU A 1034 -47.94 -13.65 25.36
C LEU A 1034 -48.58 -14.16 24.05
N LEU A 1035 -49.76 -13.64 23.70
CA LEU A 1035 -50.48 -13.96 22.46
C LEU A 1035 -50.43 -12.77 21.50
N TRP A 1036 -50.04 -13.00 20.24
CA TRP A 1036 -49.72 -11.94 19.29
C TRP A 1036 -50.63 -11.95 18.07
N GLU A 1037 -51.15 -10.77 17.72
CA GLU A 1037 -52.12 -10.54 16.64
C GLU A 1037 -51.57 -9.52 15.62
N ARG A 1038 -51.90 -9.71 14.34
CA ARG A 1038 -51.51 -8.81 13.23
C ARG A 1038 -52.25 -7.48 13.32
N GLU A 1039 -51.54 -6.35 13.29
CA GLU A 1039 -52.15 -5.01 13.27
C GLU A 1039 -52.69 -4.62 11.87
N LYS A 1040 -52.18 -5.24 10.81
CA LYS A 1040 -52.62 -5.04 9.42
C LYS A 1040 -52.69 -6.39 8.69
N GLN A 1041 -53.61 -6.48 7.71
CA GLN A 1041 -53.73 -7.65 6.80
C GLN A 1041 -52.77 -7.58 5.60
N THR A 1042 -51.94 -6.55 5.53
CA THR A 1042 -50.89 -6.33 4.53
C THR A 1042 -49.53 -6.26 5.20
N SER A 1043 -48.49 -6.63 4.46
CA SER A 1043 -47.10 -6.46 4.89
C SER A 1043 -46.76 -4.97 5.09
N ILE A 1044 -45.83 -4.70 6.02
CA ILE A 1044 -45.23 -3.37 6.23
C ILE A 1044 -44.01 -3.13 5.34
N LEU A 1045 -43.31 -4.20 4.96
CA LEU A 1045 -42.19 -4.20 4.04
C LEU A 1045 -42.23 -5.47 3.18
N SER A 1046 -41.87 -5.35 1.89
CA SER A 1046 -41.70 -6.47 0.96
C SER A 1046 -40.98 -6.00 -0.31
N ILE A 1047 -40.65 -6.94 -1.21
CA ILE A 1047 -40.15 -6.67 -2.56
C ILE A 1047 -41.22 -6.09 -3.52
N TYR A 1048 -42.48 -6.03 -3.08
CA TYR A 1048 -43.60 -5.40 -3.81
C TYR A 1048 -44.15 -4.16 -3.08
N GLY A 1049 -43.49 -3.73 -2.00
CA GLY A 1049 -43.90 -2.56 -1.21
C GLY A 1049 -43.54 -1.23 -1.89
N PRO A 1050 -44.10 -0.10 -1.40
CA PRO A 1050 -43.73 1.22 -1.89
C PRO A 1050 -42.26 1.56 -1.64
N GLY A 1051 -41.74 2.50 -2.44
CA GLY A 1051 -40.32 2.88 -2.48
C GLY A 1051 -39.56 2.18 -3.60
N ILE A 1052 -38.32 2.62 -3.85
CA ILE A 1052 -37.44 2.02 -4.85
C ILE A 1052 -36.79 0.77 -4.23
N VAL A 1053 -37.32 -0.41 -4.57
CA VAL A 1053 -36.69 -1.69 -4.29
C VAL A 1053 -35.42 -1.78 -5.15
N LYS A 1054 -34.25 -1.92 -4.50
CA LYS A 1054 -32.96 -1.99 -5.18
C LYS A 1054 -32.58 -3.42 -5.56
N ASP A 1055 -31.62 -3.57 -6.47
CA ASP A 1055 -31.12 -4.88 -6.94
C ASP A 1055 -30.72 -5.85 -5.82
N TRP A 1056 -30.05 -5.38 -4.78
CA TRP A 1056 -29.55 -6.21 -3.67
C TRP A 1056 -30.64 -6.90 -2.83
N GLU A 1057 -31.89 -6.44 -2.91
CA GLU A 1057 -33.03 -6.91 -2.10
C GLU A 1057 -34.23 -7.40 -2.95
N LYS A 1058 -34.08 -7.44 -4.28
CA LYS A 1058 -35.20 -7.66 -5.23
C LYS A 1058 -35.86 -9.03 -5.14
N ASP A 1059 -35.13 -10.05 -4.70
CA ASP A 1059 -35.59 -11.45 -4.77
C ASP A 1059 -36.35 -11.90 -3.51
N SER A 1060 -35.95 -11.43 -2.32
CA SER A 1060 -36.56 -11.81 -1.04
C SER A 1060 -36.07 -10.92 0.11
N ILE A 1061 -36.95 -10.64 1.08
CA ILE A 1061 -36.57 -10.03 2.37
C ILE A 1061 -36.85 -11.01 3.53
N TYR A 1062 -36.08 -10.88 4.61
CA TYR A 1062 -36.06 -11.82 5.73
C TYR A 1062 -36.33 -11.12 7.07
N GLN A 1063 -35.55 -11.41 8.12
CA GLN A 1063 -35.94 -11.09 9.48
C GLN A 1063 -35.75 -9.59 9.80
N PRO A 1064 -36.72 -8.96 10.49
CA PRO A 1064 -36.57 -7.61 11.03
C PRO A 1064 -35.84 -7.62 12.38
N TRP A 1065 -35.36 -6.46 12.80
CA TRP A 1065 -34.99 -6.14 14.19
C TRP A 1065 -35.36 -4.70 14.52
N LEU A 1066 -36.19 -4.52 15.56
CA LEU A 1066 -36.80 -3.25 15.92
C LEU A 1066 -36.00 -2.54 17.01
N VAL A 1067 -35.49 -1.34 16.70
CA VAL A 1067 -34.86 -0.42 17.67
C VAL A 1067 -35.67 0.88 17.72
N GLU A 1068 -35.83 1.47 18.90
CA GLU A 1068 -36.33 2.84 19.06
C GLU A 1068 -35.18 3.72 19.58
N HIS A 1069 -34.89 4.82 18.86
CA HIS A 1069 -33.87 5.79 19.25
C HIS A 1069 -34.32 7.20 18.84
N GLU A 1070 -34.15 8.18 19.73
CA GLU A 1070 -34.53 9.60 19.56
C GLU A 1070 -35.94 9.87 19.00
N GLY A 1071 -36.88 8.94 19.24
CA GLY A 1071 -38.28 9.03 18.76
C GLY A 1071 -38.53 8.44 17.37
N LEU A 1072 -37.49 7.92 16.71
CA LEU A 1072 -37.58 7.19 15.44
C LEU A 1072 -37.48 5.67 15.69
N TYR A 1073 -38.25 4.90 14.93
CA TYR A 1073 -38.18 3.44 14.89
C TYR A 1073 -37.31 2.98 13.72
N TYR A 1074 -36.35 2.10 14.00
CA TYR A 1074 -35.42 1.51 13.05
C TYR A 1074 -35.75 0.02 12.90
N ASN A 1075 -35.75 -0.46 11.67
CA ASN A 1075 -35.92 -1.86 11.30
C ASN A 1075 -34.69 -2.30 10.49
N PHE A 1076 -33.77 -3.00 11.16
CA PHE A 1076 -32.64 -3.64 10.50
C PHE A 1076 -33.12 -4.96 9.91
N TYR A 1077 -33.04 -5.12 8.59
CA TYR A 1077 -33.53 -6.30 7.88
C TYR A 1077 -32.48 -6.88 6.95
N ASN A 1078 -32.39 -8.20 6.86
CA ASN A 1078 -31.61 -8.82 5.79
C ASN A 1078 -32.48 -9.12 4.55
N ALA A 1079 -31.87 -9.06 3.38
CA ALA A 1079 -32.50 -9.35 2.09
C ALA A 1079 -31.47 -9.93 1.11
N LYS A 1080 -31.94 -10.52 -0.01
CA LYS A 1080 -31.07 -11.24 -0.95
C LYS A 1080 -31.17 -10.81 -2.41
N GLU A 1081 -30.08 -11.14 -3.12
CA GLU A 1081 -29.93 -11.05 -4.57
C GLU A 1081 -29.51 -12.40 -5.18
N MET A 1082 -30.18 -12.77 -6.26
CA MET A 1082 -29.94 -13.96 -7.09
C MET A 1082 -29.39 -13.57 -8.48
N PRO A 1083 -28.66 -14.44 -9.20
CA PRO A 1083 -28.41 -15.87 -8.93
C PRO A 1083 -27.26 -16.18 -7.95
N GLN A 1084 -26.45 -15.21 -7.54
CA GLN A 1084 -25.28 -15.43 -6.67
C GLN A 1084 -25.65 -15.92 -5.27
N TRP A 1085 -26.89 -15.66 -4.82
CA TRP A 1085 -27.34 -15.80 -3.43
C TRP A 1085 -26.39 -15.09 -2.48
N ILE A 1086 -26.42 -13.77 -2.57
CA ILE A 1086 -25.81 -12.84 -1.62
C ILE A 1086 -26.89 -12.36 -0.67
N GLU A 1087 -26.61 -12.30 0.63
CA GLU A 1087 -27.50 -11.69 1.63
C GLU A 1087 -26.78 -10.56 2.37
N GLN A 1088 -27.46 -9.44 2.57
CA GLN A 1088 -26.90 -8.22 3.18
C GLN A 1088 -27.92 -7.60 4.14
N ILE A 1089 -27.49 -6.70 5.03
CA ILE A 1089 -28.38 -5.98 5.97
C ILE A 1089 -28.64 -4.56 5.48
N GLY A 1090 -29.92 -4.24 5.29
CA GLY A 1090 -30.44 -2.90 5.07
C GLY A 1090 -31.17 -2.36 6.31
N LEU A 1091 -31.51 -1.08 6.23
CA LEU A 1091 -32.26 -0.34 7.23
C LEU A 1091 -33.55 0.22 6.60
N ALA A 1092 -34.65 0.14 7.34
CA ALA A 1092 -35.83 0.94 7.12
C ALA A 1092 -36.20 1.72 8.40
N THR A 1093 -36.84 2.87 8.28
CA THR A 1093 -37.24 3.72 9.41
C THR A 1093 -38.73 4.06 9.40
N SER A 1094 -39.28 4.38 10.57
CA SER A 1094 -40.70 4.73 10.75
C SER A 1094 -40.89 5.67 11.93
N ASN A 1095 -41.86 6.58 11.84
CA ASN A 1095 -42.29 7.46 12.94
C ASN A 1095 -43.52 6.91 13.70
N ASP A 1096 -44.12 5.79 13.23
CA ASP A 1096 -45.43 5.33 13.71
C ASP A 1096 -45.60 3.80 13.78
N LEU A 1097 -44.53 3.03 13.57
CA LEU A 1097 -44.49 1.56 13.39
C LEU A 1097 -45.32 1.02 12.22
N HIS A 1098 -46.13 1.84 11.56
CA HIS A 1098 -47.16 1.44 10.61
C HIS A 1098 -46.79 1.73 9.15
N ASN A 1099 -45.92 2.71 8.91
CA ASN A 1099 -45.44 3.15 7.61
C ASN A 1099 -43.91 3.22 7.64
N TRP A 1100 -43.24 2.53 6.70
CA TRP A 1100 -41.80 2.32 6.72
C TRP A 1100 -41.13 2.82 5.43
N LEU A 1101 -39.99 3.49 5.57
CA LEU A 1101 -39.19 4.04 4.47
C LEU A 1101 -37.81 3.37 4.48
N ARG A 1102 -37.33 2.92 3.30
CA ARG A 1102 -35.98 2.36 3.14
C ARG A 1102 -34.92 3.46 3.24
N HIS A 1103 -33.79 3.17 3.87
CA HIS A 1103 -32.65 4.09 3.89
C HIS A 1103 -32.01 4.23 2.50
N GLU A 1104 -31.64 5.44 2.09
CA GLU A 1104 -31.18 5.71 0.72
C GLU A 1104 -29.86 5.00 0.40
N ASP A 1105 -28.94 4.84 1.35
CA ASP A 1105 -27.66 4.15 1.15
C ASP A 1105 -27.73 2.61 1.20
N ASN A 1106 -28.92 2.02 1.34
CA ASN A 1106 -29.08 0.57 1.52
C ASN A 1106 -28.33 -0.28 0.47
N PRO A 1107 -27.74 -1.44 0.87
CA PRO A 1107 -27.65 -1.96 2.25
C PRO A 1107 -26.60 -1.21 3.10
N VAL A 1108 -26.86 -1.13 4.41
CA VAL A 1108 -26.00 -0.44 5.40
C VAL A 1108 -24.84 -1.30 5.90
N LEU A 1109 -24.96 -2.63 5.81
CA LEU A 1109 -23.85 -3.56 6.05
C LEU A 1109 -23.76 -4.57 4.89
N ARG A 1110 -22.67 -4.45 4.13
CA ARG A 1110 -22.43 -5.14 2.84
C ARG A 1110 -21.57 -6.38 3.00
N VAL A 1111 -21.74 -7.35 2.10
CA VAL A 1111 -20.74 -8.43 1.92
C VAL A 1111 -19.52 -7.87 1.19
N ASN A 1112 -18.32 -8.29 1.61
CA ASN A 1112 -17.11 -7.98 0.86
C ASN A 1112 -17.00 -9.02 -0.26
N ASN A 1113 -16.88 -8.56 -1.51
CA ASN A 1113 -16.88 -9.46 -2.66
C ASN A 1113 -15.57 -10.23 -2.75
N VAL A 1114 -15.62 -11.45 -3.28
CA VAL A 1114 -14.46 -12.37 -3.41
C VAL A 1114 -13.39 -11.85 -4.40
N SER A 1115 -13.63 -10.70 -5.04
CA SER A 1115 -12.64 -9.91 -5.78
C SER A 1115 -11.56 -9.25 -4.90
N ASP A 1116 -11.85 -9.05 -3.62
CA ASP A 1116 -11.08 -8.15 -2.77
C ASP A 1116 -9.87 -8.89 -2.18
N SER A 1117 -8.71 -8.67 -2.81
CA SER A 1117 -7.42 -9.36 -2.61
C SER A 1117 -6.84 -9.38 -1.18
N ILE A 1118 -7.41 -8.62 -0.23
CA ILE A 1118 -7.05 -8.67 1.19
C ILE A 1118 -7.68 -9.87 1.90
N THR A 1119 -8.83 -10.33 1.40
CA THR A 1119 -9.74 -11.27 2.05
C THR A 1119 -9.98 -12.50 1.19
N ASN A 1120 -8.96 -13.34 1.05
CA ASN A 1120 -9.16 -14.76 0.70
C ASN A 1120 -10.13 -15.36 1.73
N GLY A 1121 -11.40 -15.53 1.38
CA GLY A 1121 -12.43 -16.10 2.25
C GLY A 1121 -12.63 -15.36 3.58
N GLY A 1122 -13.55 -14.40 3.64
CA GLY A 1122 -14.08 -13.93 4.93
C GLY A 1122 -15.05 -14.95 5.55
N PHE A 1123 -15.40 -14.76 6.81
CA PHE A 1123 -16.46 -15.54 7.48
C PHE A 1123 -17.88 -15.11 7.06
N ASP A 1124 -17.99 -14.01 6.30
CA ASP A 1124 -19.22 -13.31 5.99
C ASP A 1124 -19.24 -12.70 4.56
N THR A 1125 -18.56 -13.37 3.62
CA THR A 1125 -18.48 -12.97 2.20
C THR A 1125 -19.70 -13.37 1.36
N GLN A 1126 -20.56 -14.27 1.85
CA GLN A 1126 -21.78 -14.66 1.14
C GLN A 1126 -23.02 -14.01 1.76
N PHE A 1127 -23.23 -14.18 3.08
CA PHE A 1127 -24.34 -13.57 3.81
C PHE A 1127 -23.82 -12.69 4.96
N LYS A 1128 -24.51 -11.58 5.20
CA LYS A 1128 -24.60 -10.90 6.50
C LYS A 1128 -26.09 -10.78 6.85
N SER A 1129 -26.56 -11.55 7.83
CA SER A 1129 -28.00 -11.80 8.02
C SER A 1129 -28.44 -11.82 9.50
N ASP A 1130 -29.75 -11.58 9.71
CA ASP A 1130 -30.44 -11.55 11.02
C ASP A 1130 -29.78 -10.65 12.09
N ALA A 1131 -29.71 -9.35 11.80
CA ALA A 1131 -29.15 -8.33 12.70
C ALA A 1131 -29.81 -8.32 14.10
N LYS A 1132 -29.03 -8.05 15.13
CA LYS A 1132 -29.43 -7.87 16.54
C LYS A 1132 -28.64 -6.69 17.13
N VAL A 1133 -29.28 -5.53 17.18
CA VAL A 1133 -28.67 -4.23 17.49
C VAL A 1133 -28.96 -3.80 18.93
N PHE A 1134 -27.90 -3.34 19.61
CA PHE A 1134 -27.87 -2.92 21.02
C PHE A 1134 -26.90 -1.74 21.21
N TRP A 1135 -26.94 -1.05 22.36
CA TRP A 1135 -26.07 0.09 22.71
C TRP A 1135 -25.08 -0.28 23.82
N ASP A 1136 -23.77 -0.12 23.59
CA ASP A 1136 -22.76 -0.18 24.64
C ASP A 1136 -22.47 1.23 25.17
N GLU A 1137 -23.01 1.54 26.35
CA GLU A 1137 -22.84 2.85 27.00
C GLU A 1137 -21.43 3.05 27.59
N VAL A 1138 -20.70 1.98 27.90
CA VAL A 1138 -19.35 2.06 28.50
C VAL A 1138 -18.34 2.53 27.45
N VAL A 1139 -18.53 2.11 26.19
CA VAL A 1139 -17.66 2.47 25.07
C VAL A 1139 -18.27 3.56 24.16
N GLY A 1140 -19.58 3.81 24.28
CA GLY A 1140 -20.28 4.87 23.55
C GLY A 1140 -20.55 4.53 22.07
N HIS A 1141 -20.95 3.29 21.77
CA HIS A 1141 -21.27 2.87 20.41
C HIS A 1141 -22.41 1.83 20.33
N TRP A 1142 -23.02 1.71 19.15
CA TRP A 1142 -23.96 0.66 18.81
C TRP A 1142 -23.23 -0.61 18.37
N VAL A 1143 -23.74 -1.76 18.83
CA VAL A 1143 -23.24 -3.10 18.54
C VAL A 1143 -24.32 -3.88 17.80
N MET A 1144 -23.99 -4.42 16.64
CA MET A 1144 -24.82 -5.33 15.87
C MET A 1144 -24.18 -6.71 15.87
N PHE A 1145 -24.81 -7.67 16.55
CA PHE A 1145 -24.54 -9.07 16.29
C PHE A 1145 -25.33 -9.49 15.04
N TYR A 1146 -24.72 -10.30 14.19
CA TYR A 1146 -25.35 -10.88 13.00
C TYR A 1146 -24.72 -12.25 12.73
N PHE A 1147 -25.28 -13.02 11.80
CA PHE A 1147 -24.57 -14.21 11.32
C PHE A 1147 -23.93 -13.96 9.95
N GLY A 1148 -22.66 -14.32 9.85
CA GLY A 1148 -21.91 -14.34 8.60
C GLY A 1148 -21.99 -15.73 7.96
N VAL A 1149 -22.13 -15.80 6.63
CA VAL A 1149 -21.87 -17.05 5.89
C VAL A 1149 -20.62 -16.90 5.04
N GLY A 1150 -19.73 -17.87 5.23
CA GLY A 1150 -18.38 -17.97 4.70
C GLY A 1150 -17.68 -19.15 5.37
N LYS A 1151 -16.53 -19.58 4.83
CA LYS A 1151 -15.73 -20.72 5.34
C LYS A 1151 -16.58 -21.95 5.71
N GLY A 1152 -17.47 -22.36 4.81
CA GLY A 1152 -18.29 -23.58 4.93
C GLY A 1152 -19.39 -23.58 6.01
N GLY A 1153 -19.52 -22.52 6.82
CA GLY A 1153 -20.46 -22.47 7.95
C GLY A 1153 -21.28 -21.19 7.99
N ALA A 1154 -22.07 -21.05 9.06
CA ALA A 1154 -22.66 -19.78 9.46
C ALA A 1154 -22.18 -19.46 10.87
N HIS A 1155 -21.59 -18.29 11.09
CA HIS A 1155 -20.82 -17.94 12.29
C HIS A 1155 -21.38 -16.67 12.94
N ILE A 1156 -21.23 -16.54 14.26
CA ILE A 1156 -21.70 -15.35 14.99
C ILE A 1156 -20.65 -14.25 14.84
N MET A 1157 -21.04 -13.18 14.15
CA MET A 1157 -20.21 -12.02 13.81
C MET A 1157 -20.65 -10.79 14.61
N VAL A 1158 -19.83 -9.74 14.58
CA VAL A 1158 -20.13 -8.45 15.22
C VAL A 1158 -19.74 -7.28 14.31
N ALA A 1159 -20.59 -6.26 14.26
CA ALA A 1159 -20.34 -4.97 13.63
C ALA A 1159 -20.67 -3.83 14.58
N PHE A 1160 -20.08 -2.67 14.32
CA PHE A 1160 -20.16 -1.49 15.20
C PHE A 1160 -20.59 -0.25 14.42
N SER A 1161 -21.31 0.65 15.07
CA SER A 1161 -21.73 1.95 14.52
C SER A 1161 -21.72 3.02 15.63
N LYS A 1162 -21.49 4.28 15.27
CA LYS A 1162 -21.62 5.42 16.19
C LYS A 1162 -22.98 6.13 16.07
N ASP A 1163 -23.76 5.83 15.01
CA ASP A 1163 -24.92 6.63 14.60
C ASP A 1163 -26.12 5.82 14.04
N LEU A 1164 -26.10 4.48 14.17
CA LEU A 1164 -27.05 3.53 13.56
C LEU A 1164 -27.04 3.45 12.02
N LEU A 1165 -26.31 4.31 11.31
CA LEU A 1165 -26.30 4.40 9.85
C LEU A 1165 -25.03 3.80 9.24
N HIS A 1166 -23.87 4.19 9.75
CA HIS A 1166 -22.56 3.74 9.25
C HIS A 1166 -22.07 2.57 10.10
N TRP A 1167 -21.88 1.40 9.48
CA TRP A 1167 -21.52 0.16 10.17
C TRP A 1167 -20.18 -0.41 9.67
N MET A 1168 -19.33 -0.85 10.58
CA MET A 1168 -18.10 -1.60 10.26
C MET A 1168 -18.09 -2.95 10.97
N SER A 1169 -18.00 -4.05 10.19
CA SER A 1169 -17.87 -5.42 10.69
C SER A 1169 -16.44 -5.76 11.13
N HIS A 1170 -16.29 -6.44 12.25
CA HIS A 1170 -15.03 -7.10 12.60
C HIS A 1170 -14.78 -8.33 11.70
N SER A 1171 -13.53 -8.57 11.30
CA SER A 1171 -13.16 -9.53 10.26
C SER A 1171 -13.24 -11.02 10.66
N ASN A 1172 -13.08 -11.32 11.95
CA ASN A 1172 -13.25 -12.67 12.52
C ASN A 1172 -14.52 -12.73 13.39
N PRO A 1173 -15.19 -13.90 13.48
CA PRO A 1173 -16.34 -14.09 14.35
C PRO A 1173 -15.99 -13.88 15.82
N ILE A 1174 -17.03 -13.62 16.62
CA ILE A 1174 -16.97 -13.73 18.07
C ILE A 1174 -17.19 -15.17 18.54
N TYR A 1175 -17.89 -15.98 17.73
CA TYR A 1175 -18.10 -17.40 17.94
C TYR A 1175 -18.23 -18.14 16.60
N THR A 1176 -17.39 -19.15 16.40
CA THR A 1176 -17.28 -19.94 15.15
C THR A 1176 -18.20 -21.17 15.21
N ALA A 1177 -18.85 -21.53 14.11
CA ALA A 1177 -19.55 -22.81 14.01
C ALA A 1177 -18.61 -23.99 14.29
N GLY A 1178 -19.13 -25.05 14.90
CA GLY A 1178 -18.36 -26.22 15.32
C GLY A 1178 -17.40 -26.00 16.49
N ALA A 1179 -17.49 -24.86 17.17
CA ALA A 1179 -16.74 -24.64 18.41
C ALA A 1179 -17.31 -25.41 19.61
N ASN A 1180 -18.59 -25.81 19.61
CA ASN A 1180 -19.18 -26.56 20.72
C ASN A 1180 -18.64 -28.00 20.76
N PRO A 1181 -17.95 -28.44 21.84
CA PRO A 1181 -17.32 -29.76 21.91
C PRO A 1181 -18.28 -30.95 21.79
N SER A 1182 -19.60 -30.76 21.94
CA SER A 1182 -20.59 -31.82 21.75
C SER A 1182 -21.04 -31.98 20.29
N GLY A 1183 -20.51 -31.20 19.34
CA GLY A 1183 -20.96 -31.17 17.95
C GLY A 1183 -22.34 -30.53 17.75
N LEU A 1184 -22.82 -29.73 18.71
CA LEU A 1184 -24.16 -29.14 18.70
C LEU A 1184 -24.38 -28.18 17.51
N ASP A 1185 -23.35 -27.41 17.17
CA ASP A 1185 -23.35 -26.35 16.14
C ASP A 1185 -22.33 -26.59 15.02
N LYS A 1186 -21.97 -27.86 14.84
CA LYS A 1186 -20.98 -28.41 13.89
C LYS A 1186 -21.11 -27.92 12.44
N GLN A 1187 -22.31 -27.56 12.00
CA GLN A 1187 -22.57 -26.96 10.68
C GLN A 1187 -22.74 -25.44 10.79
N HIS A 1188 -23.52 -24.98 11.77
CA HIS A 1188 -23.88 -23.57 11.91
C HIS A 1188 -24.13 -23.14 13.36
N ALA A 1189 -23.71 -21.92 13.67
CA ALA A 1189 -24.10 -21.14 14.85
C ALA A 1189 -24.60 -19.76 14.39
N HIS A 1190 -25.92 -19.53 14.38
CA HIS A 1190 -26.52 -18.32 13.82
C HIS A 1190 -27.78 -17.85 14.57
N LYS A 1191 -28.37 -16.73 14.13
CA LYS A 1191 -29.65 -16.17 14.60
C LYS A 1191 -29.73 -16.04 16.14
N ILE A 1192 -29.03 -15.04 16.68
CA ILE A 1192 -28.78 -14.93 18.13
C ILE A 1192 -29.87 -14.16 18.88
N SER A 1193 -29.97 -14.42 20.18
CA SER A 1193 -30.73 -13.64 21.15
C SER A 1193 -29.93 -13.48 22.43
N LEU A 1194 -29.79 -12.25 22.89
CA LEU A 1194 -28.82 -11.87 23.92
C LEU A 1194 -29.49 -11.19 25.11
N ILE A 1195 -29.35 -11.73 26.31
CA ILE A 1195 -29.84 -11.13 27.56
C ILE A 1195 -28.73 -11.11 28.61
N TRP A 1196 -28.70 -10.04 29.41
CA TRP A 1196 -27.83 -9.88 30.56
C TRP A 1196 -28.59 -10.14 31.86
N ASN A 1197 -28.03 -10.99 32.74
CA ASN A 1197 -28.57 -11.33 34.04
C ASN A 1197 -27.87 -10.55 35.16
N HIS A 1198 -28.51 -9.48 35.62
CA HIS A 1198 -28.05 -8.62 36.72
C HIS A 1198 -27.84 -9.34 38.07
N LEU A 1199 -28.41 -10.53 38.29
CA LEU A 1199 -28.25 -11.27 39.55
C LEU A 1199 -26.97 -12.11 39.61
N SER A 1200 -26.44 -12.49 38.46
CA SER A 1200 -25.20 -13.28 38.34
C SER A 1200 -24.07 -12.54 37.62
N GLU A 1201 -24.34 -11.32 37.13
CA GLU A 1201 -23.42 -10.50 36.34
C GLU A 1201 -22.91 -11.25 35.09
N THR A 1202 -23.84 -11.91 34.38
CA THR A 1202 -23.56 -12.88 33.31
C THR A 1202 -24.41 -12.63 32.06
N TRP A 1203 -23.79 -12.80 30.90
CA TRP A 1203 -24.45 -12.86 29.59
C TRP A 1203 -24.95 -14.25 29.25
N PHE A 1204 -26.14 -14.32 28.67
CA PHE A 1204 -26.68 -15.53 28.06
C PHE A 1204 -26.99 -15.24 26.59
N MET A 1205 -26.22 -15.85 25.68
CA MET A 1205 -26.44 -15.78 24.23
C MET A 1205 -27.05 -17.09 23.75
N PHE A 1206 -28.32 -17.02 23.40
CA PHE A 1206 -29.07 -18.10 22.76
C PHE A 1206 -28.89 -18.01 21.25
N TYR A 1207 -28.83 -19.15 20.57
CA TYR A 1207 -28.56 -19.19 19.14
C TYR A 1207 -29.15 -20.44 18.51
N CYS A 1208 -29.41 -20.41 17.21
CA CYS A 1208 -29.67 -21.63 16.45
C CYS A 1208 -28.37 -22.41 16.27
N ALA A 1209 -28.30 -23.55 16.94
CA ALA A 1209 -27.24 -24.53 16.77
C ALA A 1209 -27.69 -25.58 15.74
N VAL A 1210 -26.86 -25.84 14.74
CA VAL A 1210 -27.10 -26.89 13.73
C VAL A 1210 -25.92 -27.85 13.70
N GLY A 1211 -26.17 -29.11 14.02
CA GLY A 1211 -25.14 -30.13 14.10
C GLY A 1211 -25.72 -31.53 14.28
N ASP A 1212 -24.98 -32.40 14.98
CA ASP A 1212 -25.33 -33.83 15.08
C ASP A 1212 -26.63 -34.10 15.87
N ALA A 1213 -27.13 -33.09 16.61
CA ALA A 1213 -28.43 -33.12 17.31
C ALA A 1213 -29.60 -32.51 16.49
N GLY A 1214 -29.38 -32.23 15.20
CA GLY A 1214 -30.31 -31.48 14.34
C GLY A 1214 -30.21 -29.97 14.56
N ARG A 1215 -31.22 -29.22 14.09
CA ARG A 1215 -31.34 -27.77 14.30
C ARG A 1215 -32.19 -27.46 15.53
N GLY A 1216 -31.58 -26.95 16.59
CA GLY A 1216 -32.26 -26.54 17.82
C GLY A 1216 -31.70 -25.25 18.41
N ILE A 1217 -32.17 -24.87 19.60
CA ILE A 1217 -31.70 -23.68 20.30
C ILE A 1217 -30.56 -24.07 21.26
N GLY A 1218 -29.35 -23.64 20.94
CA GLY A 1218 -28.18 -23.71 21.81
C GLY A 1218 -28.07 -22.51 22.74
N LEU A 1219 -27.13 -22.59 23.68
CA LEU A 1219 -26.79 -21.51 24.62
C LEU A 1219 -25.27 -21.45 24.81
N ILE A 1220 -24.72 -20.24 24.80
CA ILE A 1220 -23.37 -19.93 25.28
C ILE A 1220 -23.43 -18.78 26.31
N ILE A 1221 -22.52 -18.80 27.28
CA ILE A 1221 -22.56 -17.99 28.51
C ILE A 1221 -21.21 -17.29 28.71
N GLN A 1222 -21.22 -16.02 29.15
CA GLN A 1222 -19.99 -15.28 29.50
C GLN A 1222 -20.19 -14.55 30.84
N ASP A 1223 -19.29 -14.74 31.80
CA ASP A 1223 -19.26 -13.97 33.06
C ASP A 1223 -18.56 -12.64 32.80
N SER A 1224 -19.00 -11.55 33.41
CA SER A 1224 -18.30 -10.26 33.36
C SER A 1224 -16.93 -10.25 34.05
N LYS A 1225 -16.59 -11.31 34.78
CA LYS A 1225 -15.31 -11.49 35.48
C LYS A 1225 -14.30 -12.37 34.71
N SER A 1226 -14.63 -12.81 33.49
CA SER A 1226 -13.77 -13.59 32.59
C SER A 1226 -13.45 -12.85 31.29
#